data_AF-A0A542B3W1-F1
#
_entry.id   AF-A0A542B3W1-F1
#
_cell.length_a   1.000
_cell.length_b   1.000
_cell.length_c   1.000
_cell.angle_alpha   90.00
_cell.angle_beta   90.00
_cell.angle_gamma   90.00
#
_symmetry.space_group_name_H-M   'P 1'
#
loop_
_entity.id
_entity.type
_entity.pdbx_description
1 polymer ?
#
loop_
_entity_poly.entity_id
_entity_poly.type
_entity_poly.pdbx_seq_one_letter_code
_entity_poly.pdbx_strand_id
1 'polypeptide(L)'
;MTKAKPAREGKPLRIGIAPRIYAALGVMTALTIVSSSVAWFSYNSVDHTVDDLVGQKMPVVELALELSQAATQSTALAARFSEVSTLQQRAALTGELDSVEARQLELLRRIAEQGKVDKSKPQSAIDDLARQINDINDLTGERLRNAADTATALAALSKAREGFSAMADFETADAQFNVKMNITSAAQLSGAEFDAALSKVLDKDLSSLQTAQALQLQISETVGLLREISQVDSTEKLEFAKSRLKAQLGQVRGLLTAADMLQANPARGQAVSAVTDLGEGASGLVAIRERDLATQAAIVAGLKNLDQAAQKVRREVGELVTAARGGAIAGRDSTKALIERSELTLAAIGIGALLIALALSFFFVRPMIIGRLNRLWAATRAIADGALETVVDTKGNDEISDISKSVLLFRDNAVALRAAELAKVEDEARAQEQRREMMRELGEAFGVVVAAAAAGDFTQRVAAQFADPELNALAGSVNTLLETVQTGLLETCDVLAELSAGHLSTRIEGMYQGAFAELKDGTNALAEEFESTLARLAETVTAVRSATSEILDGVTDLAERTSEESNAVSMATNQLGAFAGTVKKTASEAAQATGMAQGAEERAQQGEKVVASALEAMQRIRQSSSKISEVIAMIDEIAFQTNLLALNAAVEAARAGDAGKGFAVVATEVRSLAKRSADASNDVKKLVEAAHGDVKVGVGLVEETSAMFGAIVSSVNELTGLMNGISQTARNQASDVSAINTEIDGIGTMAHQNAALVEETNAALALTDEQTRALTEHIGRFTFRQSQAAEHDEREVPAAA
;
A
#
# COMPACT_ATOMS: atom_id res chain seq x y z
N MET A 1 -87.45 -65.85 40.40
CA MET A 1 -87.61 -65.82 38.93
C MET A 1 -87.38 -64.40 38.44
N THR A 2 -86.19 -64.11 37.90
CA THR A 2 -85.81 -62.82 37.34
C THR A 2 -85.02 -63.10 36.06
N LYS A 3 -85.64 -62.83 34.90
CA LYS A 3 -85.06 -63.05 33.57
C LYS A 3 -84.05 -61.95 33.24
N ALA A 4 -82.82 -62.36 32.92
CA ALA A 4 -81.74 -61.52 32.43
C ALA A 4 -81.99 -61.08 30.97
N LYS A 5 -81.56 -59.86 30.66
CA LYS A 5 -81.67 -59.14 29.38
C LYS A 5 -80.48 -59.53 28.47
N PRO A 6 -80.66 -59.80 27.17
CA PRO A 6 -79.55 -60.20 26.31
C PRO A 6 -78.67 -59.00 25.89
N ALA A 7 -77.37 -59.26 25.79
CA ALA A 7 -76.32 -58.33 25.38
C ALA A 7 -76.42 -57.97 23.89
N ARG A 8 -76.18 -56.70 23.54
CA ARG A 8 -76.01 -56.24 22.16
C ARG A 8 -74.58 -56.51 21.72
N GLU A 9 -74.38 -57.42 20.77
CA GLU A 9 -73.13 -57.56 20.02
C GLU A 9 -72.94 -56.33 19.10
N GLY A 10 -71.80 -55.67 19.23
CA GLY A 10 -71.40 -54.57 18.35
C GLY A 10 -70.97 -55.09 16.98
N LYS A 11 -71.46 -54.46 15.91
CA LYS A 11 -70.98 -54.71 14.54
C LYS A 11 -69.49 -54.38 14.44
N PRO A 12 -68.64 -55.26 13.85
CA PRO A 12 -67.24 -54.94 13.62
C PRO A 12 -67.13 -53.81 12.57
N LEU A 13 -66.31 -52.80 12.87
CA LEU A 13 -65.99 -51.72 11.95
C LEU A 13 -65.36 -52.27 10.66
N ARG A 14 -65.92 -51.89 9.51
CA ARG A 14 -65.36 -52.14 8.18
C ARG A 14 -64.11 -51.26 8.02
N ILE A 15 -62.92 -51.87 7.98
CA ILE A 15 -61.68 -51.19 7.60
C ILE A 15 -61.33 -51.68 6.19
N GLY A 16 -61.61 -50.82 5.22
CA GLY A 16 -61.26 -51.04 3.82
C GLY A 16 -59.75 -51.07 3.57
N ILE A 17 -59.36 -51.37 2.34
CA ILE A 17 -57.97 -51.35 1.88
C ILE A 17 -57.43 -49.91 1.88
N ALA A 18 -58.27 -48.94 1.56
CA ALA A 18 -57.92 -47.51 1.54
C ALA A 18 -57.34 -46.99 2.88
N PRO A 19 -58.01 -47.12 4.05
CA PRO A 19 -57.46 -46.64 5.32
C PRO A 19 -56.13 -47.31 5.72
N ARG A 20 -55.83 -48.51 5.23
CA ARG A 20 -54.55 -49.19 5.48
C ARG A 20 -53.41 -48.64 4.61
N ILE A 21 -53.70 -48.30 3.36
CA ILE A 21 -52.76 -47.59 2.47
C ILE A 21 -52.49 -46.18 3.01
N TYR A 22 -53.53 -45.46 3.47
CA TYR A 22 -53.38 -44.16 4.11
C TYR A 22 -52.55 -44.23 5.40
N ALA A 23 -52.66 -45.31 6.19
CA ALA A 23 -51.81 -45.51 7.37
C ALA A 23 -50.33 -45.70 7.01
N ALA A 24 -50.02 -46.49 5.97
CA ALA A 24 -48.64 -46.67 5.49
C ALA A 24 -48.06 -45.37 4.89
N LEU A 25 -48.86 -44.63 4.10
CA LEU A 25 -48.49 -43.32 3.58
C LEU A 25 -48.29 -42.30 4.73
N GLY A 26 -49.15 -42.37 5.76
CA GLY A 26 -49.07 -41.55 6.97
C GLY A 26 -47.76 -41.71 7.72
N VAL A 27 -47.26 -42.95 7.87
CA VAL A 27 -45.96 -43.25 8.48
C VAL A 27 -44.80 -42.65 7.67
N MET A 28 -44.86 -42.75 6.33
CA MET A 28 -43.86 -42.13 5.45
C MET A 28 -43.85 -40.60 5.60
N THR A 29 -45.01 -39.95 5.58
CA THR A 29 -45.11 -38.50 5.80
C THR A 29 -44.62 -38.08 7.18
N ALA A 30 -44.88 -38.87 8.23
CA ALA A 30 -44.38 -38.59 9.58
C ALA A 30 -42.84 -38.66 9.64
N LEU A 31 -42.22 -39.65 8.97
CA LEU A 31 -40.76 -39.76 8.84
C LEU A 31 -40.17 -38.58 8.07
N THR A 32 -40.82 -38.12 6.99
CA THR A 32 -40.40 -36.92 6.25
C THR A 32 -40.47 -35.67 7.13
N ILE A 33 -41.54 -35.50 7.92
CA ILE A 33 -41.68 -34.36 8.86
C ILE A 33 -40.58 -34.38 9.93
N VAL A 34 -40.26 -35.56 10.48
CA VAL A 34 -39.17 -35.71 11.46
C VAL A 34 -37.83 -35.37 10.83
N SER A 35 -37.55 -35.86 9.62
CA SER A 35 -36.32 -35.54 8.88
C SER A 35 -36.19 -34.04 8.59
N SER A 36 -37.25 -33.38 8.11
CA SER A 36 -37.29 -31.94 7.90
C SER A 36 -37.13 -31.14 9.20
N SER A 37 -37.68 -31.63 10.31
CA SER A 37 -37.53 -30.98 11.62
C SER A 37 -36.09 -31.05 12.13
N VAL A 38 -35.42 -32.20 11.95
CA VAL A 38 -34.00 -32.37 12.31
C VAL A 38 -33.10 -31.51 11.42
N ALA A 39 -33.38 -31.43 10.12
CA ALA A 39 -32.68 -30.55 9.20
C ALA A 39 -32.84 -29.07 9.59
N TRP A 40 -34.03 -28.66 10.00
CA TRP A 40 -34.32 -27.30 10.47
C TRP A 40 -33.56 -26.93 11.75
N PHE A 41 -33.54 -27.82 12.75
CA PHE A 41 -32.77 -27.61 14.00
C PHE A 41 -31.24 -27.55 13.75
N SER A 42 -30.74 -28.41 12.85
CA SER A 42 -29.34 -28.40 12.43
C SER A 42 -28.97 -27.06 11.76
N TYR A 43 -29.78 -26.62 10.79
CA TYR A 43 -29.57 -25.34 10.11
C TYR A 43 -29.57 -24.18 11.10
N ASN A 44 -30.54 -24.12 12.01
CA ASN A 44 -30.62 -23.07 13.02
C ASN A 44 -29.42 -23.07 13.99
N SER A 45 -28.83 -24.23 14.27
CA SER A 45 -27.64 -24.33 15.13
C SER A 45 -26.38 -23.85 14.40
N VAL A 46 -26.23 -24.17 13.11
CA VAL A 46 -25.14 -23.68 12.26
C VAL A 46 -25.25 -22.16 12.07
N ASP A 47 -26.47 -21.66 11.81
CA ASP A 47 -26.77 -20.23 11.64
C ASP A 47 -26.32 -19.41 12.86
N HIS A 48 -26.68 -19.83 14.08
CA HIS A 48 -26.24 -19.17 15.31
C HIS A 48 -24.71 -19.15 15.49
N THR A 49 -24.00 -20.22 15.11
CA THR A 49 -22.52 -20.23 15.18
C THR A 49 -21.86 -19.37 14.11
N VAL A 50 -22.45 -19.31 12.91
CA VAL A 50 -21.97 -18.43 11.83
C VAL A 50 -22.22 -16.97 12.20
N ASP A 51 -23.38 -16.65 12.78
CA ASP A 51 -23.70 -15.33 13.31
C ASP A 51 -22.78 -14.91 14.45
N ASP A 52 -22.38 -15.81 15.36
CA ASP A 52 -21.39 -15.49 16.39
C ASP A 52 -20.00 -15.25 15.78
N LEU A 53 -19.62 -16.04 14.76
CA LEU A 53 -18.34 -15.90 14.07
C LEU A 53 -18.24 -14.58 13.30
N VAL A 54 -19.27 -14.24 12.52
CA VAL A 54 -19.33 -13.03 11.69
C VAL A 54 -19.65 -11.79 12.53
N GLY A 55 -20.55 -11.90 13.51
CA GLY A 55 -21.04 -10.79 14.31
C GLY A 55 -20.15 -10.41 15.49
N GLN A 56 -19.38 -11.34 16.06
CA GLN A 56 -18.51 -11.06 17.20
C GLN A 56 -17.02 -11.34 16.94
N LYS A 57 -16.66 -12.46 16.32
CA LYS A 57 -15.24 -12.89 16.26
C LYS A 57 -14.44 -12.21 15.15
N MET A 58 -14.99 -12.08 13.94
CA MET A 58 -14.30 -11.43 12.80
C MET A 58 -14.01 -9.93 13.02
N PRO A 59 -14.97 -9.11 13.50
CA PRO A 59 -14.71 -7.67 13.71
C PRO A 59 -13.61 -7.41 14.75
N VAL A 60 -13.48 -8.28 15.76
CA VAL A 60 -12.42 -8.18 16.77
C VAL A 60 -11.04 -8.45 16.17
N VAL A 61 -10.94 -9.36 15.20
CA VAL A 61 -9.69 -9.61 14.46
C VAL A 61 -9.30 -8.40 13.61
N GLU A 62 -10.26 -7.81 12.90
CA GLU A 62 -10.06 -6.59 12.11
C GLU A 62 -9.57 -5.42 12.98
N LEU A 63 -10.28 -5.12 14.08
CA LEU A 63 -9.89 -4.08 15.02
C LEU A 63 -8.51 -4.32 15.63
N ALA A 64 -8.16 -5.58 15.94
CA ALA A 64 -6.85 -5.93 16.47
C ALA A 64 -5.72 -5.74 15.43
N LEU A 65 -6.00 -5.98 14.15
CA LEU A 65 -5.07 -5.69 13.05
C LEU A 65 -4.89 -4.18 12.85
N GLU A 66 -5.98 -3.39 12.89
CA GLU A 66 -5.92 -1.93 12.84
C GLU A 66 -5.11 -1.36 14.02
N LEU A 67 -5.30 -1.91 15.23
CA LEU A 67 -4.52 -1.52 16.40
C LEU A 67 -3.02 -1.81 16.21
N SER A 68 -2.67 -2.95 15.62
CA SER A 68 -1.29 -3.31 15.29
C SER A 68 -0.68 -2.35 14.27
N GLN A 69 -1.45 -1.94 13.26
CA GLN A 69 -1.03 -0.95 12.27
C GLN A 69 -0.80 0.42 12.92
N ALA A 70 -1.73 0.88 13.77
CA ALA A 70 -1.61 2.13 14.50
C ALA A 70 -0.39 2.12 15.46
N ALA A 71 -0.11 1.00 16.14
CA ALA A 71 1.08 0.81 16.97
C ALA A 71 2.38 0.95 16.16
N THR A 72 2.39 0.40 14.95
CA THR A 72 3.53 0.51 14.02
C THR A 72 3.73 1.95 13.55
N GLN A 73 2.65 2.67 13.24
CA GLN A 73 2.70 4.08 12.86
C GLN A 73 3.25 4.97 13.98
N SER A 74 2.80 4.79 15.22
CA SER A 74 3.31 5.56 16.38
C SER A 74 4.83 5.38 16.55
N THR A 75 5.32 4.15 16.38
CA THR A 75 6.77 3.87 16.43
C THR A 75 7.54 4.59 15.32
N ALA A 76 7.01 4.62 14.10
CA ALA A 76 7.64 5.29 12.96
C ALA A 76 7.66 6.82 13.12
N LEU A 77 6.56 7.41 13.61
CA LEU A 77 6.49 8.84 13.91
C LEU A 77 7.48 9.23 15.02
N ALA A 78 7.61 8.38 16.04
CA ALA A 78 8.51 8.62 17.16
C ALA A 78 9.99 8.73 16.72
N ALA A 79 10.44 7.92 15.76
CA ALA A 79 11.81 7.98 15.22
C ALA A 79 12.12 9.33 14.55
N ARG A 80 11.12 9.98 13.96
CA ARG A 80 11.26 11.27 13.24
C ARG A 80 11.56 12.45 14.16
N PHE A 81 11.30 12.35 15.48
CA PHE A 81 11.62 13.43 16.43
C PHE A 81 13.12 13.74 16.48
N SER A 82 13.97 12.74 16.23
CA SER A 82 15.42 12.94 16.19
C SER A 82 15.86 13.90 15.07
N GLU A 83 15.12 13.94 13.96
CA GLU A 83 15.39 14.74 12.76
C GLU A 83 14.80 16.16 12.82
N VAL A 84 13.96 16.46 13.82
CA VAL A 84 13.29 17.74 13.95
C VAL A 84 14.28 18.88 14.21
N SER A 85 14.27 19.88 13.33
CA SER A 85 15.16 21.04 13.40
C SER A 85 14.45 22.35 13.73
N THR A 86 13.11 22.35 13.76
CA THR A 86 12.30 23.55 14.01
C THR A 86 11.13 23.29 14.95
N LEU A 87 10.67 24.34 15.65
CA LEU A 87 9.49 24.26 16.52
C LEU A 87 8.20 23.92 15.74
N GLN A 88 8.10 24.34 14.47
CA GLN A 88 6.95 24.04 13.62
C GLN A 88 6.90 22.55 13.25
N GLN A 89 8.04 21.95 12.86
CA GLN A 89 8.14 20.51 12.62
C GLN A 89 7.81 19.70 13.87
N ARG A 90 8.31 20.14 15.04
CA ARG A 90 7.99 19.52 16.33
C ARG A 90 6.48 19.51 16.61
N ALA A 91 5.82 20.66 16.42
CA ALA A 91 4.39 20.80 16.68
C ALA A 91 3.54 19.95 15.72
N ALA A 92 3.89 19.91 14.43
CA ALA A 92 3.20 19.08 13.45
C ALA A 92 3.31 17.59 13.79
N LEU A 93 4.52 17.12 14.12
CA LEU A 93 4.77 15.72 14.48
C LEU A 93 4.07 15.33 15.79
N THR A 94 4.00 16.25 16.75
CA THR A 94 3.23 16.05 18.00
C THR A 94 1.74 15.88 17.69
N GLY A 95 1.17 16.73 16.82
CA GLY A 95 -0.24 16.61 16.43
C GLY A 95 -0.56 15.32 15.67
N GLU A 96 0.34 14.86 14.79
CA GLU A 96 0.21 13.55 14.14
C GLU A 96 0.21 12.41 15.17
N LEU A 97 1.13 12.47 16.15
CA LEU A 97 1.23 11.47 17.19
C LEU A 97 -0.02 11.41 18.08
N ASP A 98 -0.51 12.56 18.55
CA ASP A 98 -1.71 12.66 19.39
C ASP A 98 -2.91 12.00 18.69
N SER A 99 -3.01 12.18 17.36
CA SER A 99 -4.08 11.58 16.56
C SER A 99 -3.98 10.04 16.48
N VAL A 100 -2.76 9.51 16.41
CA VAL A 100 -2.51 8.06 16.38
C VAL A 100 -2.75 7.45 17.75
N GLU A 101 -2.32 8.11 18.83
CA GLU A 101 -2.54 7.66 20.21
C GLU A 101 -4.03 7.61 20.54
N ALA A 102 -4.79 8.66 20.22
CA ALA A 102 -6.24 8.69 20.40
C ALA A 102 -6.92 7.54 19.63
N ARG A 103 -6.46 7.26 18.41
CA ARG A 103 -6.97 6.13 17.61
C ARG A 103 -6.65 4.78 18.23
N GLN A 104 -5.44 4.57 18.76
CA GLN A 104 -5.06 3.33 19.44
C GLN A 104 -5.92 3.06 20.68
N LEU A 105 -6.14 4.08 21.52
CA LEU A 105 -6.97 3.97 22.72
C LEU A 105 -8.44 3.64 22.35
N GLU A 106 -8.97 4.27 21.31
CA GLU A 106 -10.32 3.98 20.83
C GLU A 106 -10.45 2.56 20.25
N LEU A 107 -9.48 2.11 19.45
CA LEU A 107 -9.45 0.74 18.92
C LEU A 107 -9.37 -0.28 20.05
N LEU A 108 -8.51 -0.06 21.04
CA LEU A 108 -8.39 -0.94 22.20
C LEU A 108 -9.69 -0.98 23.03
N ARG A 109 -10.37 0.16 23.19
CA ARG A 109 -11.69 0.23 23.84
C ARG A 109 -12.72 -0.62 23.10
N ARG A 110 -12.81 -0.49 21.77
CA ARG A 110 -13.73 -1.26 20.93
C ARG A 110 -13.44 -2.76 20.97
N ILE A 111 -12.17 -3.16 20.94
CA ILE A 111 -11.76 -4.57 21.09
C ILE A 111 -12.21 -5.13 22.44
N ALA A 112 -12.03 -4.38 23.52
CA ALA A 112 -12.41 -4.82 24.86
C ALA A 112 -13.94 -4.97 25.01
N GLU A 113 -14.72 -4.05 24.42
CA GLU A 113 -16.19 -4.09 24.45
C GLU A 113 -16.76 -5.26 23.63
N GLN A 114 -16.20 -5.54 22.46
CA GLN A 114 -16.71 -6.59 21.56
C GLN A 114 -16.14 -7.98 21.86
N GLY A 115 -14.86 -8.07 22.25
CA GLY A 115 -14.16 -9.35 22.36
C GLY A 115 -14.12 -9.97 23.75
N LYS A 116 -14.52 -9.25 24.81
CA LYS A 116 -14.30 -9.63 26.22
C LYS A 116 -12.84 -10.03 26.51
N VAL A 117 -11.88 -9.35 25.86
CA VAL A 117 -10.45 -9.64 26.00
C VAL A 117 -9.82 -8.71 27.04
N ASP A 118 -8.84 -9.21 27.80
CA ASP A 118 -8.11 -8.41 28.78
C ASP A 118 -7.27 -7.33 28.08
N LYS A 119 -7.69 -6.08 28.24
CA LYS A 119 -7.00 -4.91 27.67
C LYS A 119 -5.88 -4.34 28.55
N SER A 120 -5.69 -4.84 29.77
CA SER A 120 -4.79 -4.20 30.74
C SER A 120 -3.34 -4.16 30.28
N LYS A 121 -2.81 -5.25 29.72
CA LYS A 121 -1.42 -5.30 29.25
C LYS A 121 -1.17 -4.50 27.97
N PRO A 122 -1.98 -4.61 26.90
CA PRO A 122 -1.83 -3.75 25.73
C PRO A 122 -1.98 -2.27 26.08
N GLN A 123 -2.93 -1.92 26.95
CA GLN A 123 -3.11 -0.54 27.40
C GLN A 123 -1.86 -0.03 28.13
N SER A 124 -1.35 -0.78 29.11
CA SER A 124 -0.12 -0.40 29.82
C SER A 124 1.08 -0.27 28.87
N ALA A 125 1.18 -1.11 27.83
CA ALA A 125 2.25 -1.01 26.86
C ALA A 125 2.14 0.26 25.99
N ILE A 126 0.92 0.61 25.56
CA ILE A 126 0.64 1.83 24.79
C ILE A 126 0.91 3.07 25.66
N ASP A 127 0.47 3.07 26.91
CA ASP A 127 0.72 4.16 27.86
C ASP A 127 2.22 4.33 28.14
N ASP A 128 2.97 3.23 28.25
CA ASP A 128 4.43 3.25 28.39
C ASP A 128 5.09 3.87 27.15
N LEU A 129 4.65 3.47 25.94
CA LEU A 129 5.15 4.01 24.68
C LEU A 129 4.87 5.51 24.57
N ALA A 130 3.64 5.94 24.83
CA ALA A 130 3.24 7.35 24.80
C ALA A 130 4.10 8.19 25.75
N ARG A 131 4.38 7.70 26.97
CA ARG A 131 5.30 8.37 27.90
C ARG A 131 6.71 8.52 27.32
N GLN A 132 7.27 7.47 26.73
CA GLN A 132 8.61 7.56 26.12
C GLN A 132 8.65 8.54 24.94
N ILE A 133 7.57 8.62 24.14
CA ILE A 133 7.52 9.57 23.02
C ILE A 133 7.42 11.00 23.54
N ASN A 134 6.61 11.25 24.58
CA ASN A 134 6.51 12.56 25.23
C ASN A 134 7.86 13.01 25.83
N ASP A 135 8.58 12.10 26.51
CA ASP A 135 9.92 12.39 27.02
C ASP A 135 10.88 12.81 25.89
N ILE A 136 10.87 12.10 24.74
CA ILE A 136 11.67 12.47 23.56
C ILE A 136 11.22 13.81 22.98
N ASN A 137 9.93 14.07 22.93
CA ASN A 137 9.37 15.32 22.43
C ASN A 137 9.85 16.50 23.28
N ASP A 138 9.84 16.37 24.61
CA ASP A 138 10.31 17.40 25.54
C ASP A 138 11.82 17.64 25.40
N LEU A 139 12.62 16.57 25.34
CA LEU A 139 14.07 16.67 25.09
C LEU A 139 14.38 17.32 23.74
N THR A 140 13.59 17.02 22.70
CA THR A 140 13.70 17.68 21.39
C THR A 140 13.41 19.18 21.52
N GLY A 141 12.43 19.55 22.34
CA GLY A 141 12.16 20.93 22.72
C GLY A 141 13.33 21.62 23.40
N GLU A 142 13.96 20.96 24.37
CA GLU A 142 15.16 21.46 25.04
C GLU A 142 16.33 21.63 24.07
N ARG A 143 16.56 20.67 23.18
CA ARG A 143 17.60 20.75 22.13
C ARG A 143 17.41 21.98 21.23
N LEU A 144 16.17 22.24 20.80
CA LEU A 144 15.86 23.43 19.99
C LEU A 144 16.08 24.74 20.76
N ARG A 145 15.75 24.78 22.06
CA ARG A 145 16.06 25.93 22.92
C ARG A 145 17.57 26.11 23.08
N ASN A 146 18.33 25.03 23.29
CA ASN A 146 19.79 25.07 23.39
C ASN A 146 20.43 25.63 22.11
N ALA A 147 19.92 25.24 20.94
CA ALA A 147 20.37 25.77 19.66
C ALA A 147 20.09 27.28 19.53
N ALA A 148 18.90 27.73 19.95
CA ALA A 148 18.54 29.15 19.95
C ALA A 148 19.39 29.98 20.93
N ASP A 149 19.63 29.46 22.14
CA ASP A 149 20.50 30.08 23.15
C ASP A 149 21.95 30.17 22.63
N THR A 150 22.44 29.12 21.97
CA THR A 150 23.77 29.11 21.33
C THR A 150 23.89 30.18 20.26
N ALA A 151 22.89 30.30 19.37
CA ALA A 151 22.87 31.32 18.32
C ALA A 151 22.88 32.74 18.92
N THR A 152 22.10 32.96 19.98
CA THR A 152 22.04 34.23 20.71
C THR A 152 23.39 34.57 21.37
N ALA A 153 24.02 33.59 22.03
CA ALA A 153 25.33 33.77 22.65
C ALA A 153 26.45 34.03 21.62
N LEU A 154 26.41 33.36 20.46
CA LEU A 154 27.36 33.60 19.37
C LEU A 154 27.20 35.00 18.74
N ALA A 155 25.97 35.48 18.60
CA ALA A 155 25.70 36.85 18.15
C ALA A 155 26.23 37.88 19.16
N ALA A 156 25.99 37.66 20.46
CA ALA A 156 26.54 38.48 21.53
C ALA A 156 28.08 38.45 21.53
N LEU A 157 28.70 37.30 21.27
CA LEU A 157 30.14 37.15 21.17
C LEU A 157 30.73 37.93 19.99
N SER A 158 30.05 37.92 18.84
CA SER A 158 30.47 38.74 17.70
C SER A 158 30.44 40.23 18.04
N LYS A 159 29.36 40.69 18.69
CA LYS A 159 29.22 42.09 19.11
C LYS A 159 30.26 42.48 20.18
N ALA A 160 30.53 41.61 21.15
CA ALA A 160 31.55 41.83 22.16
C ALA A 160 32.95 41.91 21.54
N ARG A 161 33.25 41.05 20.57
CA ARG A 161 34.50 41.09 19.79
C ARG A 161 34.66 42.41 19.03
N GLU A 162 33.62 42.87 18.34
CA GLU A 162 33.66 44.16 17.61
C GLU A 162 33.91 45.33 18.56
N GLY A 163 33.19 45.37 19.68
CA GLY A 163 33.38 46.40 20.71
C GLY A 163 34.78 46.39 21.30
N PHE A 164 35.33 45.20 21.59
CA PHE A 164 36.71 45.06 22.04
C PHE A 164 37.72 45.49 20.97
N SER A 165 37.55 45.10 19.70
CA SER A 165 38.45 45.49 18.61
C SER A 165 38.51 47.00 18.45
N ALA A 166 37.37 47.68 18.43
CA ALA A 166 37.32 49.13 18.30
C ALA A 166 38.06 49.85 19.45
N MET A 167 37.90 49.34 20.68
CA MET A 167 38.63 49.86 21.85
C MET A 167 40.13 49.57 21.77
N ALA A 168 40.51 48.35 21.41
CA ALA A 168 41.92 47.92 21.32
C ALA A 168 42.67 48.64 20.20
N ASP A 169 42.04 48.88 19.06
CA ASP A 169 42.62 49.63 17.94
C ASP A 169 42.89 51.09 18.35
N PHE A 170 41.96 51.70 19.10
CA PHE A 170 42.14 53.04 19.65
C PHE A 170 43.31 53.10 20.66
N GLU A 171 43.36 52.18 21.63
CA GLU A 171 44.46 52.13 22.61
C GLU A 171 45.81 51.86 21.96
N THR A 172 45.86 50.97 20.97
CA THR A 172 47.08 50.64 20.24
C THR A 172 47.58 51.84 19.45
N ALA A 173 46.68 52.58 18.80
CA ALA A 173 47.02 53.80 18.08
C ALA A 173 47.53 54.91 19.04
N ASP A 174 46.88 55.09 20.19
CA ASP A 174 47.32 56.05 21.22
C ASP A 174 48.70 55.69 21.78
N ALA A 175 48.92 54.41 22.11
CA ALA A 175 50.22 53.93 22.56
C ALA A 175 51.32 54.10 21.50
N GLN A 176 51.04 53.78 20.23
CA GLN A 176 51.98 54.02 19.12
C GLN A 176 52.31 55.50 18.94
N PHE A 177 51.31 56.37 19.05
CA PHE A 177 51.49 57.80 18.98
C PHE A 177 52.38 58.31 20.14
N ASN A 178 52.11 57.87 21.37
CA ASN A 178 52.89 58.22 22.55
C ASN A 178 54.35 57.77 22.43
N VAL A 179 54.60 56.53 21.99
CA VAL A 179 55.96 56.03 21.71
C VAL A 179 56.66 56.94 20.69
N LYS A 180 56.02 57.24 19.58
CA LYS A 180 56.62 58.06 18.51
C LYS A 180 56.92 59.49 18.98
N MET A 181 55.98 60.11 19.69
CA MET A 181 56.13 61.49 20.19
C MET A 181 57.19 61.59 21.28
N ASN A 182 57.22 60.63 22.21
CA ASN A 182 58.19 60.64 23.31
C ASN A 182 59.60 60.28 22.83
N ILE A 183 59.76 59.41 21.82
CA ILE A 183 61.07 59.20 21.16
C ILE A 183 61.56 60.48 20.47
N THR A 184 60.67 61.15 19.73
CA THR A 184 61.00 62.39 19.02
C THR A 184 61.38 63.52 20.00
N SER A 185 60.69 63.59 21.13
CA SER A 185 60.98 64.56 22.19
C SER A 185 62.27 64.23 22.93
N ALA A 186 62.52 62.94 23.22
CA ALA A 186 63.76 62.48 23.84
C ALA A 186 64.98 62.81 22.97
N ALA A 187 64.86 62.71 21.64
CA ALA A 187 65.95 63.05 20.71
C ALA A 187 66.42 64.53 20.79
N GLN A 188 65.66 65.42 21.42
CA GLN A 188 66.04 66.82 21.65
C GLN A 188 66.72 67.06 23.01
N LEU A 189 66.79 66.04 23.88
CA LEU A 189 67.38 66.11 25.22
C LEU A 189 68.81 65.55 25.24
N SER A 190 69.57 65.82 26.31
CA SER A 190 70.92 65.28 26.49
C SER A 190 71.24 64.97 27.96
N GLY A 191 72.19 64.06 28.20
CA GLY A 191 72.61 63.66 29.56
C GLY A 191 71.50 62.97 30.35
N ALA A 192 71.38 63.28 31.64
CA ALA A 192 70.43 62.61 32.54
C ALA A 192 68.95 62.79 32.15
N GLU A 193 68.60 63.89 31.47
CA GLU A 193 67.23 64.13 30.98
C GLU A 193 66.87 63.21 29.81
N PHE A 194 67.84 62.90 28.95
CA PHE A 194 67.68 61.92 27.88
C PHE A 194 67.45 60.51 28.46
N ASP A 195 68.27 60.10 29.41
CA ASP A 195 68.16 58.78 30.04
C ASP A 195 66.80 58.60 30.74
N ALA A 196 66.32 59.62 31.44
CA ALA A 196 64.99 59.60 32.07
C ALA A 196 63.85 59.53 31.04
N ALA A 197 63.95 60.28 29.94
CA ALA A 197 62.96 60.25 28.87
C ALA A 197 62.95 58.89 28.14
N LEU A 198 64.13 58.29 27.92
CA LEU A 198 64.27 56.99 27.28
C LEU A 198 63.74 55.86 28.17
N SER A 199 64.03 55.89 29.47
CA SER A 199 63.46 54.93 30.44
C SER A 199 61.93 55.04 30.47
N LYS A 200 61.35 56.25 30.44
CA LYS A 200 59.89 56.41 30.34
C LYS A 200 59.30 55.77 29.07
N VAL A 201 59.95 55.95 27.91
CA VAL A 201 59.50 55.34 26.66
C VAL A 201 59.56 53.81 26.74
N LEU A 202 60.65 53.25 27.28
CA LEU A 202 60.84 51.81 27.36
C LEU A 202 59.91 51.16 28.40
N ASP A 203 59.88 51.71 29.61
CA ASP A 203 59.20 51.09 30.77
C ASP A 203 57.70 51.34 30.79
N LYS A 204 57.22 52.41 30.12
CA LYS A 204 55.79 52.76 30.09
C LYS A 204 55.19 52.64 28.70
N ASP A 205 55.67 53.43 27.73
CA ASP A 205 54.97 53.56 26.46
C ASP A 205 55.09 52.30 25.59
N LEU A 206 56.30 51.72 25.50
CA LEU A 206 56.55 50.48 24.77
C LEU A 206 55.89 49.28 25.47
N SER A 207 55.98 49.20 26.81
CA SER A 207 55.30 48.17 27.58
C SER A 207 53.77 48.25 27.45
N SER A 208 53.20 49.46 27.39
CA SER A 208 51.76 49.65 27.14
C SER A 208 51.36 49.12 25.78
N LEU A 209 52.11 49.45 24.73
CA LEU A 209 51.87 48.95 23.38
C LEU A 209 51.96 47.43 23.30
N GLN A 210 53.00 46.82 23.87
CA GLN A 210 53.17 45.36 23.90
C GLN A 210 52.04 44.67 24.65
N THR A 211 51.62 45.22 25.79
CA THR A 211 50.54 44.66 26.60
C THR A 211 49.20 44.76 25.88
N ALA A 212 48.91 45.88 25.21
CA ALA A 212 47.70 46.06 24.41
C ALA A 212 47.63 45.04 23.26
N GLN A 213 48.73 44.86 22.52
CA GLN A 213 48.81 43.85 21.44
C GLN A 213 48.68 42.42 21.96
N ALA A 214 49.33 42.09 23.08
CA ALA A 214 49.21 40.78 23.70
C ALA A 214 47.78 40.50 24.16
N LEU A 215 47.10 41.49 24.74
CA LEU A 215 45.69 41.40 25.14
C LEU A 215 44.79 41.20 23.92
N GLN A 216 45.03 41.92 22.82
CA GLN A 216 44.27 41.78 21.58
C GLN A 216 44.39 40.36 20.98
N LEU A 217 45.60 39.80 20.98
CA LEU A 217 45.85 38.44 20.54
C LEU A 217 45.10 37.42 21.41
N GLN A 218 45.23 37.53 22.74
CA GLN A 218 44.61 36.59 23.67
C GLN A 218 43.08 36.63 23.64
N ILE A 219 42.49 37.82 23.50
CA ILE A 219 41.03 37.93 23.32
C ILE A 219 40.61 37.32 21.98
N SER A 220 41.35 37.55 20.90
CA SER A 220 41.05 36.94 19.60
C SER A 220 41.10 35.40 19.66
N GLU A 221 42.11 34.85 20.36
CA GLU A 221 42.23 33.40 20.58
C GLU A 221 41.08 32.87 21.45
N THR A 222 40.70 33.61 22.51
CA THR A 222 39.58 33.28 23.39
C THR A 222 38.26 33.24 22.61
N VAL A 223 38.00 34.23 21.75
CA VAL A 223 36.81 34.25 20.89
C VAL A 223 36.80 33.05 19.92
N GLY A 224 37.96 32.71 19.37
CA GLY A 224 38.13 31.51 18.53
C GLY A 224 37.77 30.23 19.28
N LEU A 225 38.31 30.05 20.50
CA LEU A 225 38.05 28.90 21.34
C LEU A 225 36.58 28.82 21.79
N LEU A 226 35.94 29.94 22.08
CA LEU A 226 34.51 29.97 22.42
C LEU A 226 33.62 29.53 21.24
N ARG A 227 33.99 29.92 20.00
CA ARG A 227 33.32 29.40 18.80
C ARG A 227 33.59 27.90 18.61
N GLU A 228 34.81 27.44 18.85
CA GLU A 228 35.15 26.01 18.82
C GLU A 228 34.29 25.22 19.81
N ILE A 229 34.20 25.69 21.06
CA ILE A 229 33.37 25.10 22.13
C ILE A 229 31.92 24.95 21.71
N SER A 230 31.35 25.95 21.03
CA SER A 230 29.96 25.90 20.55
C SER A 230 29.67 24.75 19.56
N GLN A 231 30.71 24.19 18.95
CA GLN A 231 30.63 23.13 17.92
C GLN A 231 31.13 21.76 18.40
N VAL A 232 31.60 21.64 19.64
CA VAL A 232 32.19 20.39 20.15
C VAL A 232 31.14 19.28 20.22
N ASP A 233 31.38 18.15 19.57
CA ASP A 233 30.44 17.02 19.45
C ASP A 233 30.45 16.03 20.63
N SER A 234 31.38 16.12 21.58
CA SER A 234 31.49 15.17 22.69
C SER A 234 31.83 15.81 24.03
N THR A 235 31.34 15.20 25.11
CA THR A 235 31.59 15.67 26.49
C THR A 235 33.08 15.63 26.85
N GLU A 236 33.81 14.64 26.36
CA GLU A 236 35.27 14.50 26.61
C GLU A 236 36.06 15.64 25.95
N LYS A 237 35.74 15.97 24.68
CA LYS A 237 36.34 17.12 23.99
C LYS A 237 35.95 18.44 24.66
N LEU A 238 34.73 18.53 25.20
CA LEU A 238 34.27 19.74 25.88
C LEU A 238 35.08 19.99 27.16
N GLU A 239 35.37 18.96 27.95
CA GLU A 239 36.21 19.08 29.15
C GLU A 239 37.65 19.50 28.83
N PHE A 240 38.21 19.02 27.72
CA PHE A 240 39.51 19.49 27.23
C PHE A 240 39.45 20.98 26.82
N ALA A 241 38.43 21.37 26.06
CA ALA A 241 38.24 22.76 25.63
C ALA A 241 38.00 23.71 26.81
N LYS A 242 37.26 23.27 27.83
CA LYS A 242 36.99 24.00 29.09
C LYS A 242 38.28 24.24 29.87
N SER A 243 39.16 23.24 29.93
CA SER A 243 40.48 23.37 30.56
C SER A 243 41.37 24.39 29.83
N ARG A 244 41.37 24.36 28.50
CA ARG A 244 42.09 25.32 27.65
C ARG A 244 41.54 26.74 27.81
N LEU A 245 40.21 26.89 27.84
CA LEU A 245 39.55 28.18 28.03
C LEU A 245 39.89 28.78 29.39
N LYS A 246 39.85 27.97 30.45
CA LYS A 246 40.22 28.42 31.80
C LYS A 246 41.66 28.95 31.86
N ALA A 247 42.59 28.29 31.17
CA ALA A 247 43.98 28.76 31.08
C ALA A 247 44.08 30.10 30.33
N GLN A 248 43.43 30.22 29.17
CA GLN A 248 43.40 31.47 28.39
C GLN A 248 42.77 32.64 29.17
N LEU A 249 41.63 32.41 29.82
CA LEU A 249 40.98 33.43 30.65
C LEU A 249 41.87 33.89 31.81
N GLY A 250 42.68 32.98 32.38
CA GLY A 250 43.71 33.33 33.34
C GLY A 250 44.78 34.26 32.77
N GLN A 251 45.24 34.00 31.54
CA GLN A 251 46.20 34.86 30.84
C GLN A 251 45.61 36.24 30.50
N VAL A 252 44.38 36.28 30.00
CA VAL A 252 43.64 37.53 29.71
C VAL A 252 43.51 38.39 30.96
N ARG A 253 43.11 37.81 32.10
CA ARG A 253 43.00 38.53 33.38
C ARG A 253 44.35 39.06 33.87
N GLY A 254 45.42 38.29 33.70
CA GLY A 254 46.78 38.71 34.03
C GLY A 254 47.24 39.91 33.18
N LEU A 255 47.02 39.84 31.86
CA LEU A 255 47.33 40.93 30.92
C LEU A 255 46.49 42.18 31.19
N LEU A 256 45.20 42.02 31.50
CA LEU A 256 44.33 43.14 31.87
C LEU A 256 44.86 43.85 33.12
N THR A 257 45.26 43.10 34.14
CA THR A 257 45.83 43.66 35.38
C THR A 257 47.14 44.40 35.11
N ALA A 258 48.02 43.83 34.29
CA ALA A 258 49.27 44.48 33.88
C ALA A 258 49.01 45.77 33.07
N ALA A 259 48.02 45.75 32.18
CA ALA A 259 47.63 46.91 31.39
C ALA A 259 47.10 48.06 32.26
N ASP A 260 46.26 47.74 33.24
CA ASP A 260 45.70 48.74 34.17
C ASP A 260 46.76 49.34 35.11
N MET A 261 47.82 48.60 35.45
CA MET A 261 48.98 49.15 36.18
C MET A 261 49.77 50.18 35.37
N LEU A 262 49.84 50.02 34.04
CA LEU A 262 50.53 50.96 33.15
C LEU A 262 49.66 52.19 32.87
N GLN A 263 48.37 51.98 32.58
CA GLN A 263 47.39 53.02 32.33
C GLN A 263 45.98 52.49 32.63
N ALA A 264 45.32 52.98 33.68
CA ALA A 264 43.96 52.53 33.99
C ALA A 264 42.98 52.93 32.88
N ASN A 265 42.23 51.95 32.34
CA ASN A 265 41.16 52.21 31.38
C ASN A 265 39.89 51.40 31.71
N PRO A 266 38.84 52.02 32.25
CA PRO A 266 37.59 51.34 32.57
C PRO A 266 36.91 50.70 31.34
N ALA A 267 37.03 51.31 30.16
CA ALA A 267 36.43 50.79 28.93
C ALA A 267 37.09 49.49 28.47
N ARG A 268 38.41 49.34 28.69
CA ARG A 268 39.13 48.10 28.43
C ARG A 268 38.62 46.96 29.30
N GLY A 269 38.48 47.21 30.61
CA GLY A 269 37.93 46.23 31.55
C GLY A 269 36.52 45.78 31.14
N GLN A 270 35.63 46.72 30.80
CA GLN A 270 34.27 46.41 30.34
C GLN A 270 34.26 45.58 29.04
N ALA A 271 35.10 45.94 28.07
CA ALA A 271 35.17 45.22 26.79
C ALA A 271 35.74 43.80 26.95
N VAL A 272 36.75 43.61 27.81
CA VAL A 272 37.28 42.28 28.14
C VAL A 272 36.21 41.45 28.85
N SER A 273 35.56 42.00 29.88
CA SER A 273 34.48 41.31 30.59
C SER A 273 33.34 40.89 29.66
N ALA A 274 32.93 41.73 28.72
CA ALA A 274 31.89 41.40 27.75
C ALA A 274 32.20 40.15 26.91
N VAL A 275 33.49 39.84 26.66
CA VAL A 275 33.91 38.61 25.99
C VAL A 275 34.02 37.45 26.98
N THR A 276 34.68 37.66 28.12
CA THR A 276 34.94 36.57 29.08
C THR A 276 33.66 36.04 29.73
N ASP A 277 32.69 36.91 29.97
CA ASP A 277 31.40 36.56 30.60
C ASP A 277 30.51 35.70 29.67
N LEU A 278 30.77 35.70 28.36
CA LEU A 278 30.11 34.80 27.41
C LEU A 278 30.72 33.39 27.41
N GLY A 279 31.93 33.23 27.97
CA GLY A 279 32.57 31.94 28.16
C GLY A 279 32.29 31.30 29.52
N GLU A 280 32.06 32.13 30.54
CA GLU A 280 31.81 31.71 31.92
C GLU A 280 30.33 31.89 32.32
N GLY A 281 29.91 31.28 33.43
CA GLY A 281 28.56 31.45 33.97
C GLY A 281 27.48 30.55 33.36
N ALA A 282 26.28 30.59 33.94
CA ALA A 282 25.19 29.66 33.63
C ALA A 282 24.57 29.87 32.23
N SER A 283 24.76 31.07 31.65
CA SER A 283 24.31 31.41 30.28
C SER A 283 25.47 31.51 29.29
N GLY A 284 26.69 31.15 29.70
CA GLY A 284 27.85 31.13 28.83
C GLY A 284 27.82 29.95 27.85
N LEU A 285 28.59 30.07 26.76
CA LEU A 285 28.67 29.06 25.70
C LEU A 285 29.08 27.67 26.20
N VAL A 286 29.92 27.60 27.23
CA VAL A 286 30.32 26.33 27.86
C VAL A 286 29.12 25.65 28.52
N ALA A 287 28.36 26.37 29.33
CA ALA A 287 27.19 25.82 30.04
C ALA A 287 26.08 25.42 29.07
N ILE A 288 25.83 26.24 28.03
CA ILE A 288 24.87 25.92 26.97
C ILE A 288 25.29 24.64 26.24
N ARG A 289 26.58 24.49 25.88
CA ARG A 289 27.07 23.29 25.20
C ARG A 289 27.02 22.04 26.08
N GLU A 290 27.36 22.18 27.36
CA GLU A 290 27.28 21.09 28.34
C GLU A 290 25.83 20.58 28.47
N ARG A 291 24.86 21.51 28.56
CA ARG A 291 23.43 21.18 28.54
C ARG A 291 23.01 20.54 27.23
N ASP A 292 23.46 21.05 26.09
CA ASP A 292 23.12 20.50 24.78
C ASP A 292 23.60 19.06 24.59
N LEU A 293 24.86 18.77 24.94
CA LEU A 293 25.42 17.41 24.87
C LEU A 293 24.69 16.45 25.82
N ALA A 294 24.30 16.92 27.02
CA ALA A 294 23.49 16.13 27.95
C ALA A 294 22.09 15.84 27.38
N THR A 295 21.41 16.83 26.80
CA THR A 295 20.13 16.64 26.12
C THR A 295 20.25 15.66 24.95
N GLN A 296 21.31 15.77 24.13
CA GLN A 296 21.54 14.83 23.02
C GLN A 296 21.76 13.40 23.51
N ALA A 297 22.56 13.20 24.56
CA ALA A 297 22.75 11.89 25.17
C ALA A 297 21.43 11.33 25.75
N ALA A 298 20.61 12.17 26.37
CA ALA A 298 19.29 11.80 26.87
C ALA A 298 18.34 11.39 25.73
N ILE A 299 18.37 12.07 24.58
CA ILE A 299 17.59 11.69 23.39
C ILE A 299 18.02 10.29 22.91
N VAL A 300 19.33 10.01 22.82
CA VAL A 300 19.83 8.69 22.40
C VAL A 300 19.38 7.59 23.36
N ALA A 301 19.45 7.84 24.67
CA ALA A 301 18.95 6.91 25.68
C ALA A 301 17.41 6.74 25.58
N GLY A 302 16.68 7.83 25.38
CA GLY A 302 15.24 7.84 25.18
C GLY A 302 14.81 7.02 23.96
N LEU A 303 15.50 7.14 22.83
CA LEU A 303 15.24 6.34 21.62
C LEU A 303 15.41 4.84 21.87
N LYS A 304 16.35 4.44 22.71
CA LYS A 304 16.51 3.04 23.12
C LYS A 304 15.33 2.55 23.98
N ASN A 305 14.89 3.37 24.94
CA ASN A 305 13.74 3.04 25.79
C ASN A 305 12.43 3.01 24.97
N LEU A 306 12.30 3.91 24.00
CA LEU A 306 11.21 3.94 23.03
C LEU A 306 11.16 2.65 22.22
N ASP A 307 12.29 2.18 21.68
CA ASP A 307 12.35 0.90 20.95
C ASP A 307 11.90 -0.27 21.83
N GLN A 308 12.34 -0.32 23.08
CA GLN A 308 11.90 -1.33 24.04
C GLN A 308 10.39 -1.26 24.31
N ALA A 309 9.84 -0.05 24.48
CA ALA A 309 8.40 0.15 24.66
C ALA A 309 7.63 -0.27 23.40
N ALA A 310 8.12 0.07 22.20
CA ALA A 310 7.51 -0.32 20.94
C ALA A 310 7.50 -1.84 20.74
N GLN A 311 8.60 -2.53 21.09
CA GLN A 311 8.66 -3.99 21.09
C GLN A 311 7.64 -4.61 22.07
N LYS A 312 7.48 -4.00 23.25
CA LYS A 312 6.45 -4.39 24.22
C LYS A 312 5.05 -4.22 23.64
N VAL A 313 4.73 -3.10 22.98
CA VAL A 313 3.43 -2.91 22.28
C VAL A 313 3.22 -3.99 21.21
N ARG A 314 4.20 -4.21 20.33
CA ARG A 314 4.09 -5.23 19.26
C ARG A 314 3.83 -6.63 19.82
N ARG A 315 4.47 -6.97 20.94
CA ARG A 315 4.26 -8.26 21.61
C ARG A 315 2.86 -8.37 22.21
N GLU A 316 2.42 -7.39 23.00
CA GLU A 316 1.10 -7.43 23.65
C GLU A 316 -0.04 -7.35 22.62
N VAL A 317 0.09 -6.51 21.58
CA VAL A 317 -0.88 -6.43 20.48
C VAL A 317 -0.83 -7.71 19.61
N GLY A 318 0.34 -8.30 19.40
CA GLY A 318 0.49 -9.58 18.69
C GLY A 318 -0.16 -10.74 19.44
N GLU A 319 -0.03 -10.79 20.77
CA GLU A 319 -0.75 -11.74 21.62
C GLU A 319 -2.27 -11.53 21.52
N LEU A 320 -2.73 -10.27 21.49
CA LEU A 320 -4.14 -9.93 21.31
C LEU A 320 -4.69 -10.39 19.95
N VAL A 321 -3.97 -10.14 18.86
CA VAL A 321 -4.33 -10.60 17.50
C VAL A 321 -4.36 -12.13 17.45
N THR A 322 -3.37 -12.79 18.06
CA THR A 322 -3.29 -14.26 18.11
C THR A 322 -4.46 -14.84 18.88
N ALA A 323 -4.83 -14.25 20.01
CA ALA A 323 -6.00 -14.64 20.79
C ALA A 323 -7.31 -14.44 20.02
N ALA A 324 -7.48 -13.29 19.35
CA ALA A 324 -8.64 -12.99 18.52
C ALA A 324 -8.79 -13.99 17.36
N ARG A 325 -7.68 -14.27 16.66
CA ARG A 325 -7.64 -15.25 15.56
C ARG A 325 -7.87 -16.68 16.06
N GLY A 326 -7.31 -17.04 17.20
CA GLY A 326 -7.54 -18.33 17.85
C GLY A 326 -9.01 -18.56 18.19
N GLY A 327 -9.71 -17.52 18.68
CA GLY A 327 -11.15 -17.57 18.91
C GLY A 327 -11.96 -17.79 17.62
N ALA A 328 -11.57 -17.14 16.51
CA ALA A 328 -12.22 -17.35 15.20
C ALA A 328 -11.94 -18.75 14.62
N ILE A 329 -10.71 -19.27 14.77
CA ILE A 329 -10.36 -20.63 14.32
C ILE A 329 -11.12 -21.68 15.13
N ALA A 330 -11.18 -21.54 16.46
CA ALA A 330 -11.96 -22.44 17.30
C ALA A 330 -13.46 -22.41 16.95
N GLY A 331 -14.00 -21.24 16.62
CA GLY A 331 -15.38 -21.10 16.11
C GLY A 331 -15.58 -21.81 14.77
N ARG A 332 -14.65 -21.67 13.83
CA ARG A 332 -14.66 -22.39 12.55
C ARG A 332 -14.62 -23.90 12.75
N ASP A 333 -13.72 -24.40 13.58
CA ASP A 333 -13.56 -25.84 13.85
C ASP A 333 -14.80 -26.42 14.55
N SER A 334 -15.39 -25.69 15.50
CA SER A 334 -16.65 -26.08 16.14
C SER A 334 -17.80 -26.12 15.13
N THR A 335 -17.86 -25.15 14.21
CA THR A 335 -18.88 -25.09 13.16
C THR A 335 -18.71 -26.28 12.20
N LYS A 336 -17.47 -26.59 11.81
CA LYS A 336 -17.14 -27.74 10.97
C LYS A 336 -17.54 -29.06 11.64
N ALA A 337 -17.21 -29.24 12.92
CA ALA A 337 -17.61 -30.43 13.68
C ALA A 337 -19.13 -30.56 13.81
N LEU A 338 -19.85 -29.43 13.96
CA LEU A 338 -21.31 -29.41 13.98
C LEU A 338 -21.91 -29.81 12.62
N ILE A 339 -21.32 -29.33 11.52
CA ILE A 339 -21.71 -29.69 10.14
C ILE A 339 -21.48 -31.19 9.90
N GLU A 340 -20.28 -31.72 10.20
CA GLU A 340 -19.97 -33.14 10.02
C GLU A 340 -20.91 -34.05 10.85
N ARG A 341 -21.22 -33.67 12.10
CA ARG A 341 -22.16 -34.41 12.94
C ARG A 341 -23.59 -34.33 12.40
N SER A 342 -23.98 -33.20 11.84
CA SER A 342 -25.29 -32.99 11.23
C SER A 342 -25.44 -33.79 9.94
N GLU A 343 -24.38 -33.87 9.13
CA GLU A 343 -24.33 -34.69 7.92
C GLU A 343 -24.49 -36.18 8.26
N LEU A 344 -23.74 -36.68 9.26
CA LEU A 344 -23.85 -38.06 9.74
C LEU A 344 -25.25 -38.40 10.28
N THR A 345 -25.87 -37.49 11.05
CA THR A 345 -27.21 -37.72 11.61
C THR A 345 -28.30 -37.68 10.52
N LEU A 346 -28.21 -36.77 9.56
CA LEU A 346 -29.13 -36.73 8.41
C LEU A 346 -28.96 -37.97 7.52
N ALA A 347 -27.73 -38.40 7.24
CA ALA A 347 -27.47 -39.63 6.50
C ALA A 347 -28.05 -40.87 7.22
N ALA A 348 -27.88 -40.97 8.54
CA ALA A 348 -28.44 -42.06 9.34
C ALA A 348 -29.98 -42.07 9.33
N ILE A 349 -30.63 -40.91 9.41
CA ILE A 349 -32.09 -40.78 9.31
C ILE A 349 -32.56 -41.16 7.90
N GLY A 350 -31.87 -40.71 6.86
CA GLY A 350 -32.19 -41.04 5.46
C GLY A 350 -32.11 -42.54 5.18
N ILE A 351 -31.02 -43.19 5.62
CA ILE A 351 -30.85 -44.65 5.51
C ILE A 351 -31.91 -45.38 6.33
N GLY A 352 -32.19 -44.93 7.56
CA GLY A 352 -33.23 -45.52 8.41
C GLY A 352 -34.63 -45.43 7.80
N ALA A 353 -35.00 -44.29 7.23
CA ALA A 353 -36.27 -44.10 6.55
C ALA A 353 -36.41 -45.01 5.31
N LEU A 354 -35.33 -45.16 4.53
CA LEU A 354 -35.30 -46.06 3.37
C LEU A 354 -35.49 -47.53 3.79
N LEU A 355 -34.84 -47.97 4.87
CA LEU A 355 -34.99 -49.33 5.40
C LEU A 355 -36.40 -49.60 5.93
N ILE A 356 -37.03 -48.63 6.60
CA ILE A 356 -38.41 -48.73 7.07
C ILE A 356 -39.39 -48.80 5.90
N ALA A 357 -39.19 -48.00 4.84
CA ALA A 357 -40.01 -48.03 3.64
C ALA A 357 -39.92 -49.39 2.92
N LEU A 358 -38.71 -49.95 2.81
CA LEU A 358 -38.48 -51.29 2.25
C LEU A 358 -39.15 -52.38 3.10
N ALA A 359 -39.05 -52.30 4.44
CA ALA A 359 -39.69 -53.25 5.34
C ALA A 359 -41.22 -53.20 5.27
N LEU A 360 -41.83 -51.99 5.23
CA LEU A 360 -43.28 -51.81 5.06
C LEU A 360 -43.78 -52.38 3.72
N SER A 361 -43.03 -52.17 2.63
CA SER A 361 -43.36 -52.72 1.32
C SER A 361 -43.31 -54.26 1.33
N PHE A 362 -42.24 -54.83 1.89
CA PHE A 362 -42.01 -56.28 1.85
C PHE A 362 -42.95 -57.07 2.79
N PHE A 363 -43.15 -56.60 4.03
CA PHE A 363 -43.91 -57.33 5.04
C PHE A 363 -45.41 -57.01 5.05
N PHE A 364 -45.82 -55.81 4.61
CA PHE A 364 -47.21 -55.37 4.71
C PHE A 364 -47.94 -55.40 3.35
N VAL A 365 -47.37 -54.79 2.32
CA VAL A 365 -48.06 -54.63 1.01
C VAL A 365 -48.11 -55.97 0.26
N ARG A 366 -46.99 -56.71 0.22
CA ARG A 366 -46.83 -57.93 -0.57
C ARG A 366 -47.77 -59.08 -0.17
N PRO A 367 -47.85 -59.55 1.09
CA PRO A 367 -48.75 -60.66 1.44
C PRO A 367 -50.23 -60.25 1.57
N MET A 368 -50.52 -58.99 1.91
CA MET A 368 -51.87 -58.55 2.28
C MET A 368 -52.74 -58.17 1.08
N ILE A 369 -52.17 -57.49 0.07
CA ILE A 369 -52.91 -57.00 -1.10
C ILE A 369 -52.63 -57.91 -2.31
N ILE A 370 -51.35 -58.02 -2.70
CA ILE A 370 -50.94 -58.73 -3.93
C ILE A 370 -51.29 -60.23 -3.84
N GLY A 371 -51.04 -60.86 -2.69
CA GLY A 371 -51.36 -62.28 -2.50
C GLY A 371 -52.87 -62.61 -2.46
N ARG A 372 -53.75 -61.68 -2.05
CA ARG A 372 -55.22 -61.91 -2.05
C ARG A 372 -55.83 -61.58 -3.41
N LEU A 373 -55.32 -60.56 -4.10
CA LEU A 373 -55.77 -60.19 -5.45
C LEU A 373 -55.46 -61.31 -6.46
N ASN A 374 -54.27 -61.92 -6.39
CA ASN A 374 -53.89 -63.04 -7.25
C ASN A 374 -54.77 -64.29 -7.03
N ARG A 375 -55.21 -64.55 -5.78
CA ARG A 375 -56.12 -65.67 -5.47
C ARG A 375 -57.55 -65.41 -5.98
N LEU A 376 -58.01 -64.16 -5.90
CA LEU A 376 -59.32 -63.76 -6.40
C LEU A 376 -59.37 -63.80 -7.93
N TRP A 377 -58.29 -63.36 -8.59
CA TRP A 377 -58.10 -63.50 -10.04
C TRP A 377 -58.18 -64.97 -10.49
N ALA A 378 -57.47 -65.87 -9.78
CA ALA A 378 -57.50 -67.30 -10.06
C ALA A 378 -58.90 -67.93 -9.89
N ALA A 379 -59.63 -67.54 -8.84
CA ALA A 379 -60.98 -68.06 -8.57
C ALA A 379 -62.04 -67.54 -9.55
N THR A 380 -61.94 -66.27 -9.97
CA THR A 380 -62.87 -65.67 -10.95
C THR A 380 -62.73 -66.34 -12.32
N ARG A 381 -61.50 -66.69 -12.69
CA ARG A 381 -61.21 -67.45 -13.92
C ARG A 381 -61.79 -68.87 -13.89
N ALA A 382 -61.69 -69.56 -12.76
CA ALA A 382 -62.23 -70.90 -12.60
C ALA A 382 -63.78 -70.97 -12.65
N ILE A 383 -64.48 -69.91 -12.22
CA ILE A 383 -65.95 -69.80 -12.33
C ILE A 383 -66.39 -69.51 -13.77
N ALA A 384 -65.64 -68.68 -14.50
CA ALA A 384 -65.90 -68.39 -15.92
C ALA A 384 -65.75 -69.66 -16.80
N ASP A 385 -64.85 -70.56 -16.42
CA ASP A 385 -64.56 -71.81 -17.14
C ASP A 385 -65.51 -72.98 -16.78
N GLY A 386 -66.62 -72.71 -16.06
CA GLY A 386 -67.70 -73.69 -15.84
C GLY A 386 -67.50 -74.65 -14.66
N ALA A 387 -66.46 -74.47 -13.84
CA ALA A 387 -66.25 -75.26 -12.62
C ALA A 387 -67.10 -74.73 -11.46
N LEU A 388 -68.35 -75.19 -11.38
CA LEU A 388 -69.37 -74.72 -10.43
C LEU A 388 -69.20 -75.20 -8.97
N GLU A 389 -68.10 -75.87 -8.63
CA GLU A 389 -67.78 -76.29 -7.25
C GLU A 389 -66.58 -75.54 -6.63
N THR A 390 -66.11 -74.46 -7.28
CA THR A 390 -64.96 -73.70 -6.79
C THR A 390 -65.29 -72.90 -5.52
N VAL A 391 -64.62 -73.22 -4.42
CA VAL A 391 -64.78 -72.52 -3.14
C VAL A 391 -64.04 -71.19 -3.20
N VAL A 392 -64.78 -70.10 -3.41
CA VAL A 392 -64.24 -68.74 -3.25
C VAL A 392 -64.17 -68.43 -1.75
N ASP A 393 -62.97 -68.18 -1.24
CA ASP A 393 -62.80 -67.77 0.16
C ASP A 393 -63.39 -66.37 0.36
N THR A 394 -64.55 -66.32 1.02
CA THR A 394 -65.28 -65.09 1.36
C THR A 394 -64.89 -64.54 2.73
N LYS A 395 -63.88 -65.10 3.40
CA LYS A 395 -63.41 -64.56 4.67
C LYS A 395 -62.66 -63.25 4.45
N GLY A 396 -63.36 -62.17 4.73
CA GLY A 396 -62.83 -60.82 4.84
C GLY A 396 -63.96 -59.79 4.89
N ASN A 397 -63.66 -58.59 5.39
CA ASN A 397 -64.65 -57.53 5.58
C ASN A 397 -64.21 -56.24 4.85
N ASP A 398 -63.58 -56.41 3.69
CA ASP A 398 -62.95 -55.39 2.84
C ASP A 398 -63.48 -55.45 1.38
N GLU A 399 -63.07 -54.50 0.53
CA GLU A 399 -63.54 -54.30 -0.84
C GLU A 399 -63.24 -55.51 -1.74
N ILE A 400 -62.12 -56.20 -1.51
CA ILE A 400 -61.77 -57.46 -2.18
C ILE A 400 -62.80 -58.56 -1.84
N SER A 401 -63.33 -58.58 -0.63
CA SER A 401 -64.36 -59.55 -0.22
C SER A 401 -65.77 -59.20 -0.74
N ASP A 402 -66.07 -57.92 -0.98
CA ASP A 402 -67.33 -57.49 -1.62
C ASP A 402 -67.32 -57.76 -3.14
N ILE A 403 -66.14 -57.76 -3.79
CA ILE A 403 -65.97 -58.27 -5.17
C ILE A 403 -66.20 -59.78 -5.23
N SER A 404 -65.64 -60.58 -4.30
CA SER A 404 -65.91 -62.03 -4.20
C SER A 404 -67.39 -62.35 -4.01
N LYS A 405 -68.16 -61.51 -3.30
CA LYS A 405 -69.61 -61.67 -3.14
C LYS A 405 -70.40 -61.26 -4.39
N SER A 406 -69.90 -60.31 -5.18
CA SER A 406 -70.52 -59.87 -6.42
C SER A 406 -70.34 -60.89 -7.56
N VAL A 407 -69.23 -61.63 -7.55
CA VAL A 407 -69.00 -62.78 -8.44
C VAL A 407 -69.99 -63.93 -8.18
N LEU A 408 -70.49 -64.08 -6.95
CA LEU A 408 -71.57 -65.03 -6.63
C LEU A 408 -72.96 -64.57 -7.10
N LEU A 409 -73.17 -63.26 -7.33
CA LEU A 409 -74.45 -62.69 -7.78
C LEU A 409 -74.69 -62.89 -9.30
N PHE A 410 -73.63 -63.13 -10.07
CA PHE A 410 -73.73 -63.51 -11.49
C PHE A 410 -74.13 -64.99 -11.69
N ARG A 411 -74.00 -65.83 -10.66
CA ARG A 411 -74.42 -67.24 -10.69
C ARG A 411 -75.94 -67.42 -10.81
N ASP A 412 -76.72 -66.45 -10.31
CA ASP A 412 -78.15 -66.62 -10.06
C ASP A 412 -79.07 -66.00 -11.14
N ASN A 413 -78.56 -65.60 -12.32
CA ASN A 413 -79.39 -64.98 -13.39
C ASN A 413 -79.45 -65.74 -14.73
N ALA A 414 -79.10 -67.02 -14.78
CA ALA A 414 -79.06 -67.79 -16.04
C ALA A 414 -80.07 -68.94 -16.17
N VAL A 415 -81.14 -68.98 -15.37
CA VAL A 415 -82.18 -70.04 -15.49
C VAL A 415 -83.59 -69.48 -15.29
N ALA A 416 -84.14 -68.85 -16.33
CA ALA A 416 -85.58 -68.64 -16.48
C ALA A 416 -86.02 -68.61 -17.95
N LEU A 417 -85.58 -69.61 -18.74
CA LEU A 417 -86.41 -70.10 -19.84
C LEU A 417 -85.95 -71.52 -20.25
N ARG A 418 -86.42 -72.51 -19.51
CA ARG A 418 -86.65 -73.85 -20.04
C ARG A 418 -88.15 -74.04 -20.12
N ALA A 419 -88.63 -74.47 -21.29
CA ALA A 419 -89.62 -75.54 -21.50
C ALA A 419 -90.69 -75.20 -22.55
N ALA A 420 -90.40 -75.58 -23.80
CA ALA A 420 -91.26 -76.26 -24.77
C ALA A 420 -90.45 -76.21 -26.08
N GLU A 421 -89.96 -77.30 -26.65
CA GLU A 421 -90.75 -78.43 -27.09
C GLU A 421 -89.95 -79.72 -26.92
N LEU A 422 -90.44 -80.55 -26.00
CA LEU A 422 -90.17 -81.98 -25.95
C LEU A 422 -91.01 -82.65 -27.04
N ALA A 423 -90.39 -83.04 -28.15
CA ALA A 423 -90.69 -84.27 -28.89
C ALA A 423 -89.79 -84.42 -30.12
N LYS A 424 -88.60 -84.99 -29.94
CA LYS A 424 -87.93 -85.93 -30.87
C LYS A 424 -86.59 -86.36 -30.28
N VAL A 425 -86.67 -87.24 -29.28
CA VAL A 425 -85.54 -88.10 -28.92
C VAL A 425 -85.71 -89.35 -29.75
N GLU A 426 -84.89 -89.48 -30.81
CA GLU A 426 -84.31 -90.76 -31.23
C GLU A 426 -83.26 -90.66 -32.37
N ASP A 427 -82.68 -89.48 -32.69
CA ASP A 427 -81.69 -89.40 -33.80
C ASP A 427 -80.44 -88.51 -33.64
N GLU A 428 -80.08 -87.99 -32.45
CA GLU A 428 -78.86 -87.15 -32.29
C GLU A 428 -77.77 -87.72 -31.37
N ALA A 429 -77.80 -89.02 -31.08
CA ALA A 429 -76.74 -89.73 -30.35
C ALA A 429 -75.42 -89.91 -31.15
N ARG A 430 -75.25 -89.22 -32.29
CA ARG A 430 -74.02 -89.26 -33.11
C ARG A 430 -73.17 -87.97 -33.05
N ALA A 431 -73.67 -86.87 -32.46
CA ALA A 431 -73.00 -85.57 -32.46
C ALA A 431 -72.19 -85.24 -31.18
N GLN A 432 -72.30 -86.05 -30.12
CA GLN A 432 -71.65 -85.78 -28.83
C GLN A 432 -70.22 -86.36 -28.73
N GLU A 433 -69.89 -87.37 -29.56
CA GLU A 433 -68.53 -87.90 -29.69
C GLU A 433 -67.60 -86.86 -30.35
N GLN A 434 -68.06 -86.18 -31.42
CA GLN A 434 -67.27 -85.20 -32.18
C GLN A 434 -66.85 -83.96 -31.36
N ARG A 435 -67.66 -83.53 -30.38
CA ARG A 435 -67.37 -82.33 -29.58
C ARG A 435 -66.32 -82.55 -28.49
N ARG A 436 -66.18 -83.79 -28.00
CA ARG A 436 -65.23 -84.16 -26.94
C ARG A 436 -63.83 -84.40 -27.49
N GLU A 437 -63.72 -84.89 -28.73
CA GLU A 437 -62.46 -84.96 -29.47
C GLU A 437 -61.97 -83.56 -29.87
N MET A 438 -62.85 -82.71 -30.43
CA MET A 438 -62.51 -81.34 -30.85
C MET A 438 -61.98 -80.46 -29.70
N MET A 439 -62.56 -80.53 -28.50
CA MET A 439 -62.08 -79.75 -27.33
C MET A 439 -60.76 -80.28 -26.74
N ARG A 440 -60.46 -81.58 -26.88
CA ARG A 440 -59.17 -82.15 -26.46
C ARG A 440 -58.05 -81.73 -27.42
N GLU A 441 -58.33 -81.75 -28.71
CA GLU A 441 -57.41 -81.32 -29.78
C GLU A 441 -57.10 -79.82 -29.68
N LEU A 442 -58.10 -78.98 -29.37
CA LEU A 442 -57.92 -77.54 -29.13
C LEU A 442 -57.04 -77.25 -27.90
N GLY A 443 -57.31 -77.93 -26.77
CA GLY A 443 -56.57 -77.73 -25.53
C GLY A 443 -55.10 -78.17 -25.60
N GLU A 444 -54.81 -79.23 -26.34
CA GLU A 444 -53.45 -79.72 -26.57
C GLU A 444 -52.65 -78.79 -27.51
N ALA A 445 -53.27 -78.32 -28.60
CA ALA A 445 -52.62 -77.47 -29.58
C ALA A 445 -52.41 -76.01 -29.13
N PHE A 446 -53.41 -75.39 -28.48
CA PHE A 446 -53.29 -74.01 -28.00
C PHE A 446 -52.61 -73.92 -26.63
N GLY A 447 -52.74 -74.95 -25.77
CA GLY A 447 -52.19 -74.94 -24.41
C GLY A 447 -50.68 -74.77 -24.37
N VAL A 448 -49.95 -75.45 -25.26
CA VAL A 448 -48.49 -75.34 -25.38
C VAL A 448 -48.08 -73.93 -25.79
N VAL A 449 -48.76 -73.37 -26.80
CA VAL A 449 -48.43 -72.05 -27.37
C VAL A 449 -48.75 -70.92 -26.37
N VAL A 450 -49.89 -70.99 -25.69
CA VAL A 450 -50.29 -70.00 -24.67
C VAL A 450 -49.39 -70.09 -23.43
N ALA A 451 -48.99 -71.29 -23.01
CA ALA A 451 -48.04 -71.45 -21.91
C ALA A 451 -46.66 -70.89 -22.25
N ALA A 452 -46.19 -71.11 -23.48
CA ALA A 452 -44.94 -70.51 -23.97
C ALA A 452 -45.03 -68.98 -24.00
N ALA A 453 -46.10 -68.41 -24.54
CA ALA A 453 -46.32 -66.96 -24.56
C ALA A 453 -46.42 -66.36 -23.15
N ALA A 454 -47.06 -67.04 -22.20
CA ALA A 454 -47.13 -66.62 -20.80
C ALA A 454 -45.76 -66.68 -20.09
N ALA A 455 -44.85 -67.54 -20.57
CA ALA A 455 -43.46 -67.60 -20.12
C ALA A 455 -42.54 -66.62 -20.87
N GLY A 456 -43.06 -65.84 -21.83
CA GLY A 456 -42.30 -64.87 -22.62
C GLY A 456 -41.71 -65.41 -23.93
N ASP A 457 -41.97 -66.68 -24.29
CA ASP A 457 -41.60 -67.24 -25.58
C ASP A 457 -42.74 -67.07 -26.60
N PHE A 458 -42.63 -66.03 -27.41
CA PHE A 458 -43.58 -65.73 -28.48
C PHE A 458 -43.22 -66.40 -29.81
N THR A 459 -42.23 -67.30 -29.88
CA THR A 459 -41.83 -67.98 -31.14
C THR A 459 -42.73 -69.15 -31.53
N GLN A 460 -43.47 -69.70 -30.56
CA GLN A 460 -44.36 -70.83 -30.77
C GLN A 460 -45.59 -70.44 -31.61
N ARG A 461 -46.07 -71.37 -32.44
CA ARG A 461 -47.25 -71.19 -33.29
C ARG A 461 -48.17 -72.40 -33.19
N VAL A 462 -49.47 -72.17 -33.30
CA VAL A 462 -50.46 -73.23 -33.40
C VAL A 462 -50.33 -73.82 -34.81
N ALA A 463 -49.67 -74.99 -34.91
CA ALA A 463 -49.44 -75.70 -36.17
C ALA A 463 -50.54 -76.72 -36.51
N ALA A 464 -51.48 -76.96 -35.59
CA ALA A 464 -52.58 -77.89 -35.78
C ALA A 464 -53.59 -77.36 -36.83
N GLN A 465 -54.00 -78.23 -37.75
CA GLN A 465 -55.10 -77.98 -38.68
C GLN A 465 -56.35 -78.71 -38.18
N PHE A 466 -57.38 -77.93 -37.87
CA PHE A 466 -58.65 -78.45 -37.39
C PHE A 466 -59.60 -78.70 -38.56
N ALA A 467 -60.51 -79.66 -38.42
CA ALA A 467 -61.57 -79.87 -39.40
C ALA A 467 -62.56 -78.68 -39.46
N ASP A 468 -62.62 -77.87 -38.40
CA ASP A 468 -63.47 -76.69 -38.29
C ASP A 468 -62.74 -75.42 -38.83
N PRO A 469 -63.29 -74.76 -39.86
CA PRO A 469 -62.75 -73.49 -40.38
C PRO A 469 -62.64 -72.38 -39.33
N GLU A 470 -63.54 -72.32 -38.34
CA GLU A 470 -63.53 -71.29 -37.29
C GLU A 470 -62.34 -71.48 -36.33
N LEU A 471 -61.99 -72.73 -36.01
CA LEU A 471 -60.83 -73.04 -35.18
C LEU A 471 -59.51 -72.73 -35.88
N ASN A 472 -59.44 -72.94 -37.20
CA ASN A 472 -58.28 -72.51 -38.00
C ASN A 472 -58.18 -70.98 -38.07
N ALA A 473 -59.30 -70.25 -38.15
CA ALA A 473 -59.31 -68.79 -38.10
C ALA A 473 -58.85 -68.25 -36.73
N LEU A 474 -59.23 -68.93 -35.64
CA LEU A 474 -58.76 -68.61 -34.28
C LEU A 474 -57.26 -68.89 -34.12
N ALA A 475 -56.77 -70.02 -34.62
CA ALA A 475 -55.34 -70.36 -34.63
C ALA A 475 -54.53 -69.32 -35.41
N GLY A 476 -55.04 -68.90 -36.58
CA GLY A 476 -54.47 -67.80 -37.36
C GLY A 476 -54.42 -66.50 -36.56
N SER A 477 -55.52 -66.12 -35.89
CA SER A 477 -55.58 -64.90 -35.08
C SER A 477 -54.61 -64.90 -33.90
N VAL A 478 -54.46 -66.04 -33.21
CA VAL A 478 -53.48 -66.21 -32.12
C VAL A 478 -52.05 -66.15 -32.65
N ASN A 479 -51.77 -66.78 -33.79
CA ASN A 479 -50.45 -66.72 -34.42
C ASN A 479 -50.09 -65.30 -34.86
N THR A 480 -51.03 -64.54 -35.44
CA THR A 480 -50.84 -63.12 -35.80
C THR A 480 -50.61 -62.23 -34.58
N LEU A 481 -51.33 -62.48 -33.47
CA LEU A 481 -51.09 -61.76 -32.21
C LEU A 481 -49.68 -62.03 -31.68
N LEU A 482 -49.27 -63.30 -31.61
CA LEU A 482 -47.94 -63.69 -31.13
C LEU A 482 -46.83 -63.14 -32.03
N GLU A 483 -47.03 -63.15 -33.35
CA GLU A 483 -46.11 -62.55 -34.31
C GLU A 483 -46.00 -61.04 -34.11
N THR A 484 -47.11 -60.33 -33.91
CA THR A 484 -47.09 -58.88 -33.66
C THR A 484 -46.37 -58.54 -32.35
N VAL A 485 -46.63 -59.30 -31.28
CA VAL A 485 -45.99 -59.12 -29.96
C VAL A 485 -44.49 -59.45 -30.04
N GLN A 486 -44.13 -60.55 -30.71
CA GLN A 486 -42.75 -60.97 -30.90
C GLN A 486 -41.96 -59.91 -31.67
N THR A 487 -42.45 -59.50 -32.85
CA THR A 487 -41.76 -58.55 -33.71
C THR A 487 -41.64 -57.18 -33.05
N GLY A 488 -42.71 -56.68 -32.43
CA GLY A 488 -42.68 -55.38 -31.73
C GLY A 488 -41.73 -55.35 -30.54
N LEU A 489 -41.67 -56.41 -29.74
CA LEU A 489 -40.73 -56.50 -28.61
C LEU A 489 -39.29 -56.70 -29.06
N LEU A 490 -39.04 -57.55 -30.07
CA LEU A 490 -37.68 -57.77 -30.59
C LEU A 490 -37.12 -56.50 -31.20
N GLU A 491 -37.87 -55.81 -32.06
CA GLU A 491 -37.42 -54.55 -32.67
C GLU A 491 -37.15 -53.47 -31.61
N THR A 492 -37.97 -53.40 -30.55
CA THR A 492 -37.73 -52.48 -29.43
C THR A 492 -36.46 -52.85 -28.65
N CYS A 493 -36.25 -54.14 -28.37
CA CYS A 493 -35.04 -54.63 -27.70
C CYS A 493 -33.79 -54.37 -28.53
N ASP A 494 -33.86 -54.56 -29.85
CA ASP A 494 -32.75 -54.32 -30.77
C ASP A 494 -32.38 -52.83 -30.78
N VAL A 495 -33.37 -51.93 -30.90
CA VAL A 495 -33.13 -50.48 -30.85
C VAL A 495 -32.54 -50.04 -29.50
N LEU A 496 -33.05 -50.56 -28.37
CA LEU A 496 -32.50 -50.26 -27.05
C LEU A 496 -31.06 -50.82 -26.88
N ALA A 497 -30.77 -51.98 -27.46
CA ALA A 497 -29.44 -52.55 -27.47
C ALA A 497 -28.47 -51.67 -28.28
N GLU A 498 -28.89 -51.21 -29.46
CA GLU A 498 -28.12 -50.28 -30.30
C GLU A 498 -27.87 -48.94 -29.58
N LEU A 499 -28.88 -48.37 -28.92
CA LEU A 499 -28.72 -47.17 -28.09
C LEU A 499 -27.72 -47.37 -26.96
N SER A 500 -27.76 -48.52 -26.29
CA SER A 500 -26.81 -48.85 -25.21
C SER A 500 -25.38 -49.05 -25.72
N ALA A 501 -25.22 -49.48 -26.97
CA ALA A 501 -23.93 -49.62 -27.65
C ALA A 501 -23.39 -48.28 -28.19
N GLY A 502 -24.20 -47.21 -28.15
CA GLY A 502 -23.84 -45.88 -28.62
C GLY A 502 -24.31 -45.56 -30.03
N HIS A 503 -25.06 -46.43 -30.70
CA HIS A 503 -25.63 -46.15 -32.02
C HIS A 503 -26.98 -45.44 -31.87
N LEU A 504 -26.94 -44.10 -31.90
CA LEU A 504 -28.12 -43.25 -31.67
C LEU A 504 -28.98 -43.06 -32.91
N SER A 505 -28.58 -43.60 -34.06
CA SER A 505 -29.28 -43.44 -35.34
C SER A 505 -30.44 -44.44 -35.54
N THR A 506 -30.46 -45.53 -34.76
CA THR A 506 -31.41 -46.64 -34.94
C THR A 506 -32.79 -46.25 -34.42
N ARG A 507 -33.85 -46.67 -35.13
CA ARG A 507 -35.25 -46.40 -34.79
C ARG A 507 -36.10 -47.63 -35.04
N ILE A 508 -37.24 -47.71 -34.36
CA ILE A 508 -38.29 -48.69 -34.65
C ILE A 508 -39.03 -48.21 -35.90
N GLU A 509 -38.97 -48.97 -37.00
CA GLU A 509 -39.56 -48.65 -38.30
C GLU A 509 -40.90 -49.35 -38.51
N GLY A 510 -41.16 -50.46 -37.83
CA GLY A 510 -42.39 -51.26 -37.95
C GLY A 510 -43.69 -50.45 -37.81
N MET A 511 -44.73 -50.89 -38.54
CA MET A 511 -46.07 -50.31 -38.49
C MET A 511 -46.91 -50.99 -37.41
N TYR A 512 -47.00 -50.36 -36.24
CA TYR A 512 -47.75 -50.87 -35.08
C TYR A 512 -49.01 -50.05 -34.81
N GLN A 513 -49.96 -50.61 -34.06
CA GLN A 513 -51.19 -49.96 -33.61
C GLN A 513 -51.39 -50.16 -32.11
N GLY A 514 -52.17 -49.26 -31.47
CA GLY A 514 -52.47 -49.34 -30.04
C GLY A 514 -51.21 -49.24 -29.17
N ALA A 515 -51.10 -50.08 -28.14
CA ALA A 515 -50.00 -50.04 -27.17
C ALA A 515 -48.59 -50.23 -27.78
N PHE A 516 -48.47 -50.97 -28.90
CA PHE A 516 -47.18 -51.14 -29.58
C PHE A 516 -46.78 -49.90 -30.40
N ALA A 517 -47.74 -49.10 -30.87
CA ALA A 517 -47.43 -47.80 -31.47
C ALA A 517 -46.92 -46.82 -30.41
N GLU A 518 -47.55 -46.80 -29.22
CA GLU A 518 -47.09 -45.97 -28.10
C GLU A 518 -45.69 -46.39 -27.61
N LEU A 519 -45.39 -47.69 -27.57
CA LEU A 519 -44.03 -48.19 -27.27
C LEU A 519 -43.00 -47.77 -28.31
N LYS A 520 -43.35 -47.85 -29.61
CA LYS A 520 -42.53 -47.34 -30.70
C LYS A 520 -42.23 -45.86 -30.53
N ASP A 521 -43.28 -45.06 -30.36
CA ASP A 521 -43.17 -43.60 -30.27
C ASP A 521 -42.36 -43.20 -29.05
N GLY A 522 -42.59 -43.82 -27.88
CA GLY A 522 -41.83 -43.57 -26.67
C GLY A 522 -40.34 -43.94 -26.79
N THR A 523 -40.03 -45.07 -27.45
CA THR A 523 -38.63 -45.50 -27.67
C THR A 523 -37.90 -44.59 -28.67
N ASN A 524 -38.57 -44.22 -29.77
CA ASN A 524 -38.01 -43.30 -30.76
C ASN A 524 -37.85 -41.89 -30.18
N ALA A 525 -38.79 -41.40 -29.37
CA ALA A 525 -38.67 -40.10 -28.69
C ALA A 525 -37.50 -40.08 -27.70
N LEU A 526 -37.28 -41.16 -26.95
CA LEU A 526 -36.12 -41.30 -26.08
C LEU A 526 -34.80 -41.25 -26.88
N ALA A 527 -34.75 -41.97 -28.01
CA ALA A 527 -33.59 -41.96 -28.90
C ALA A 527 -33.31 -40.55 -29.46
N GLU A 528 -34.35 -39.83 -29.89
CA GLU A 528 -34.25 -38.46 -30.40
C GLU A 528 -33.77 -37.46 -29.34
N GLU A 529 -34.33 -37.51 -28.13
CA GLU A 529 -33.93 -36.59 -27.05
C GLU A 529 -32.48 -36.84 -26.62
N PHE A 530 -32.06 -38.12 -26.55
CA PHE A 530 -30.69 -38.48 -26.18
C PHE A 530 -29.68 -38.07 -27.26
N GLU A 531 -30.03 -38.30 -28.54
CA GLU A 531 -29.25 -37.83 -29.69
C GLU A 531 -29.12 -36.30 -29.70
N SER A 532 -30.23 -35.57 -29.51
CA SER A 532 -30.23 -34.10 -29.49
C SER A 532 -29.39 -33.54 -28.34
N THR A 533 -29.51 -34.14 -27.15
CA THR A 533 -28.75 -33.71 -25.96
C THR A 533 -27.25 -33.91 -26.17
N LEU A 534 -26.84 -35.06 -26.69
CA LEU A 534 -25.42 -35.34 -26.95
C LEU A 534 -24.86 -34.52 -28.11
N ALA A 535 -25.66 -34.20 -29.13
CA ALA A 535 -25.26 -33.30 -30.22
C ALA A 535 -25.01 -31.87 -29.71
N ARG A 536 -25.93 -31.33 -28.89
CA ARG A 536 -25.75 -30.01 -28.25
C ARG A 536 -24.53 -29.99 -27.32
N LEU A 537 -24.26 -31.09 -26.63
CA LEU A 537 -23.07 -31.23 -25.79
C LEU A 537 -21.79 -31.20 -26.65
N ALA A 538 -21.78 -31.88 -27.80
CA ALA A 538 -20.65 -31.87 -28.74
C ALA A 538 -20.36 -30.46 -29.29
N GLU A 539 -21.40 -29.72 -29.65
CA GLU A 539 -21.30 -28.32 -30.07
C GLU A 539 -20.72 -27.44 -28.95
N THR A 540 -21.23 -27.62 -27.72
CA THR A 540 -20.76 -26.87 -26.54
C THR A 540 -19.29 -27.13 -26.26
N VAL A 541 -18.85 -28.40 -26.30
CA VAL A 541 -17.44 -28.80 -26.12
C VAL A 541 -16.55 -28.18 -27.20
N THR A 542 -17.01 -28.12 -28.45
CA THR A 542 -16.30 -27.46 -29.55
C THR A 542 -16.17 -25.95 -29.34
N ALA A 543 -17.25 -25.30 -28.90
CA ALA A 543 -17.25 -23.88 -28.57
C ALA A 543 -16.31 -23.55 -27.39
N VAL A 544 -16.31 -24.38 -26.34
CA VAL A 544 -15.38 -24.25 -25.20
C VAL A 544 -13.93 -24.36 -25.68
N ARG A 545 -13.59 -25.37 -26.50
CA ARG A 545 -12.25 -25.52 -27.07
C ARG A 545 -11.80 -24.29 -27.84
N SER A 546 -12.69 -23.73 -28.67
CA SER A 546 -12.40 -22.53 -29.44
C SER A 546 -12.12 -21.33 -28.53
N ALA A 547 -12.95 -21.12 -27.51
CA ALA A 547 -12.75 -20.05 -26.53
C ALA A 547 -11.45 -20.25 -25.73
N THR A 548 -11.12 -21.47 -25.33
CA THR A 548 -9.85 -21.79 -24.66
C THR A 548 -8.64 -21.46 -25.52
N SER A 549 -8.69 -21.75 -26.83
CA SER A 549 -7.62 -21.39 -27.77
C SER A 549 -7.45 -19.87 -27.92
N GLU A 550 -8.56 -19.14 -28.03
CA GLU A 550 -8.51 -17.66 -28.11
C GLU A 550 -7.96 -17.04 -26.83
N ILE A 551 -8.33 -17.59 -25.66
CA ILE A 551 -7.75 -17.15 -24.37
C ILE A 551 -6.26 -17.48 -24.32
N LEU A 552 -5.82 -18.64 -24.81
CA LEU A 552 -4.40 -19.02 -24.85
C LEU A 552 -3.57 -18.04 -25.69
N ASP A 553 -4.08 -17.63 -26.85
CA ASP A 553 -3.44 -16.62 -27.69
C ASP A 553 -3.34 -15.28 -26.93
N GLY A 554 -4.42 -14.86 -26.27
CA GLY A 554 -4.43 -13.64 -25.44
C GLY A 554 -3.48 -13.68 -24.24
N VAL A 555 -3.34 -14.84 -23.59
CA VAL A 555 -2.38 -15.04 -22.49
C VAL A 555 -0.94 -15.02 -23.00
N THR A 556 -0.70 -15.52 -24.21
CA THR A 556 0.62 -15.48 -24.85
C THR A 556 1.02 -14.04 -25.20
N ASP A 557 0.10 -13.24 -25.75
CA ASP A 557 0.30 -11.80 -25.98
C ASP A 557 0.56 -11.05 -24.66
N LEU A 558 -0.22 -11.36 -23.62
CA LEU A 558 -0.02 -10.78 -22.29
C LEU A 558 1.37 -11.12 -21.72
N ALA A 559 1.85 -12.35 -21.93
CA ALA A 559 3.19 -12.78 -21.51
C ALA A 559 4.30 -11.96 -22.19
N GLU A 560 4.18 -11.76 -23.51
CA GLU A 560 5.13 -10.98 -24.30
C GLU A 560 5.15 -9.51 -23.83
N ARG A 561 3.97 -8.89 -23.69
CA ARG A 561 3.83 -7.51 -23.19
C ARG A 561 4.36 -7.34 -21.77
N THR A 562 4.13 -8.31 -20.89
CA THR A 562 4.66 -8.28 -19.50
C THR A 562 6.19 -8.33 -19.48
N SER A 563 6.80 -9.07 -20.42
CA SER A 563 8.26 -9.13 -20.60
C SER A 563 8.81 -7.79 -21.12
N GLU A 564 8.16 -7.19 -22.12
CA GLU A 564 8.51 -5.86 -22.62
C GLU A 564 8.38 -4.78 -21.53
N GLU A 565 7.32 -4.83 -20.74
CA GLU A 565 7.07 -3.92 -19.62
C GLU A 565 8.16 -4.05 -18.55
N SER A 566 8.56 -5.28 -18.21
CA SER A 566 9.67 -5.52 -17.27
C SER A 566 10.99 -4.93 -17.77
N ASN A 567 11.27 -5.03 -19.07
CA ASN A 567 12.44 -4.42 -19.69
C ASN A 567 12.36 -2.89 -19.65
N ALA A 568 11.19 -2.31 -19.94
CA ALA A 568 10.95 -0.87 -19.88
C ALA A 568 11.13 -0.32 -18.46
N VAL A 569 10.62 -1.02 -17.45
CA VAL A 569 10.81 -0.71 -16.02
C VAL A 569 12.30 -0.70 -15.67
N SER A 570 13.05 -1.74 -16.05
CA SER A 570 14.49 -1.82 -15.80
C SER A 570 15.27 -0.68 -16.46
N MET A 571 14.94 -0.33 -17.71
CA MET A 571 15.54 0.81 -18.41
C MET A 571 15.21 2.14 -17.70
N ALA A 572 13.96 2.34 -17.30
CA ALA A 572 13.52 3.55 -16.63
C ALA A 572 14.22 3.72 -15.27
N THR A 573 14.36 2.65 -14.48
CA THR A 573 15.10 2.66 -13.21
C THR A 573 16.56 3.06 -13.40
N ASN A 574 17.23 2.53 -14.44
CA ASN A 574 18.61 2.91 -14.76
C ASN A 574 18.73 4.39 -15.16
N GLN A 575 17.80 4.89 -15.99
CA GLN A 575 17.77 6.29 -16.41
C GLN A 575 17.49 7.23 -15.24
N LEU A 576 16.57 6.88 -14.34
CA LEU A 576 16.29 7.64 -13.13
C LEU A 576 17.48 7.65 -12.17
N GLY A 577 18.22 6.55 -12.05
CA GLY A 577 19.47 6.51 -11.29
C GLY A 577 20.51 7.48 -11.84
N ALA A 578 20.71 7.51 -13.16
CA ALA A 578 21.59 8.47 -13.81
C ALA A 578 21.12 9.93 -13.66
N PHE A 579 19.81 10.15 -13.72
CA PHE A 579 19.21 11.47 -13.53
C PHE A 579 19.37 11.95 -12.08
N ALA A 580 19.10 11.10 -11.08
CA ALA A 580 19.35 11.37 -9.66
C ALA A 580 20.82 11.75 -9.41
N GLY A 581 21.75 11.03 -10.04
CA GLY A 581 23.18 11.36 -9.99
C GLY A 581 23.49 12.75 -10.55
N THR A 582 22.85 13.12 -11.66
CA THR A 582 22.98 14.46 -12.27
C THR A 582 22.43 15.55 -11.36
N VAL A 583 21.24 15.35 -10.78
CA VAL A 583 20.62 16.30 -9.84
C VAL A 583 21.51 16.51 -8.60
N LYS A 584 22.07 15.44 -8.04
CA LYS A 584 23.02 15.52 -6.91
C LYS A 584 24.28 16.30 -7.29
N LYS A 585 24.80 16.06 -8.49
CA LYS A 585 25.94 16.81 -9.03
C LYS A 585 25.62 18.30 -9.17
N THR A 586 24.48 18.67 -9.74
CA THR A 586 24.03 20.06 -9.84
C THR A 586 23.90 20.74 -8.48
N ALA A 587 23.35 20.06 -7.47
CA ALA A 587 23.26 20.60 -6.11
C ALA A 587 24.65 20.88 -5.51
N SER A 588 25.61 19.97 -5.75
CA SER A 588 27.00 20.13 -5.31
C SER A 588 27.72 21.27 -6.05
N GLU A 589 27.54 21.38 -7.36
CA GLU A 589 28.13 22.44 -8.18
C GLU A 589 27.58 23.81 -7.79
N ALA A 590 26.28 23.92 -7.50
CA ALA A 590 25.67 25.16 -6.98
C ALA A 590 26.24 25.56 -5.61
N ALA A 591 26.47 24.58 -4.72
CA ALA A 591 27.11 24.84 -3.43
C ALA A 591 28.58 25.29 -3.59
N GLN A 592 29.32 24.67 -4.51
CA GLN A 592 30.68 25.07 -4.84
C GLN A 592 30.73 26.49 -5.42
N ALA A 593 29.84 26.80 -6.37
CA ALA A 593 29.71 28.13 -6.96
C ALA A 593 29.38 29.19 -5.90
N THR A 594 28.54 28.86 -4.92
CA THR A 594 28.24 29.73 -3.78
C THR A 594 29.50 30.05 -2.95
N GLY A 595 30.32 29.03 -2.67
CA GLY A 595 31.60 29.25 -1.97
C GLY A 595 32.58 30.11 -2.77
N MET A 596 32.63 29.93 -4.11
CA MET A 596 33.43 30.77 -4.99
C MET A 596 32.93 32.23 -5.03
N ALA A 597 31.61 32.42 -5.02
CA ALA A 597 30.96 33.72 -4.97
C ALA A 597 31.33 34.46 -3.67
N GLN A 598 31.22 33.81 -2.51
CA GLN A 598 31.64 34.38 -1.23
C GLN A 598 33.13 34.80 -1.24
N GLY A 599 34.01 33.96 -1.79
CA GLY A 599 35.43 34.32 -1.92
C GLY A 599 35.68 35.51 -2.86
N ALA A 600 34.86 35.70 -3.89
CA ALA A 600 34.92 36.87 -4.76
C ALA A 600 34.39 38.13 -4.05
N GLU A 601 33.34 37.99 -3.25
CA GLU A 601 32.79 39.07 -2.41
C GLU A 601 33.83 39.60 -1.43
N GLU A 602 34.50 38.72 -0.69
CA GLU A 602 35.56 39.08 0.27
C GLU A 602 36.69 39.87 -0.41
N ARG A 603 37.11 39.45 -1.62
CA ARG A 603 38.15 40.15 -2.39
C ARG A 603 37.67 41.51 -2.88
N ALA A 604 36.41 41.62 -3.31
CA ALA A 604 35.82 42.88 -3.74
C ALA A 604 35.70 43.87 -2.56
N GLN A 605 35.23 43.41 -1.40
CA GLN A 605 35.19 44.20 -0.16
C GLN A 605 36.59 44.64 0.29
N GLN A 606 37.60 43.78 0.16
CA GLN A 606 38.98 44.16 0.43
C GLN A 606 39.49 45.21 -0.57
N GLY A 607 39.14 45.08 -1.85
CA GLY A 607 39.41 46.08 -2.88
C GLY A 607 38.78 47.43 -2.54
N GLU A 608 37.53 47.43 -2.10
CA GLU A 608 36.80 48.63 -1.66
C GLU A 608 37.52 49.35 -0.52
N LYS A 609 38.01 48.62 0.49
CA LYS A 609 38.83 49.18 1.58
C LYS A 609 40.13 49.84 1.10
N VAL A 610 40.82 49.20 0.15
CA VAL A 610 42.07 49.73 -0.43
C VAL A 610 41.78 51.01 -1.23
N VAL A 611 40.73 51.02 -2.02
CA VAL A 611 40.30 52.19 -2.81
C VAL A 611 39.86 53.33 -1.89
N ALA A 612 39.13 53.05 -0.81
CA ALA A 612 38.77 54.05 0.20
C ALA A 612 40.01 54.70 0.84
N SER A 613 41.02 53.89 1.17
CA SER A 613 42.31 54.38 1.70
C SER A 613 43.06 55.24 0.67
N ALA A 614 43.04 54.84 -0.61
CA ALA A 614 43.64 55.60 -1.69
C ALA A 614 42.92 56.94 -1.93
N LEU A 615 41.59 56.97 -1.82
CA LEU A 615 40.78 58.18 -1.91
C LEU A 615 41.15 59.16 -0.79
N GLU A 616 41.25 58.70 0.45
CA GLU A 616 41.68 59.52 1.58
C GLU A 616 43.09 60.09 1.34
N ALA A 617 44.04 59.25 0.88
CA ALA A 617 45.38 59.70 0.57
C ALA A 617 45.39 60.79 -0.53
N MET A 618 44.62 60.62 -1.60
CA MET A 618 44.48 61.62 -2.66
C MET A 618 43.83 62.91 -2.17
N GLN A 619 42.84 62.85 -1.27
CA GLN A 619 42.23 64.02 -0.65
C GLN A 619 43.25 64.81 0.19
N ARG A 620 44.10 64.12 0.96
CA ARG A 620 45.20 64.76 1.69
C ARG A 620 46.23 65.39 0.75
N ILE A 621 46.59 64.73 -0.34
CA ILE A 621 47.48 65.30 -1.36
C ILE A 621 46.85 66.55 -1.96
N ARG A 622 45.57 66.51 -2.34
CA ARG A 622 44.83 67.68 -2.86
C ARG A 622 44.87 68.85 -1.88
N GLN A 623 44.67 68.60 -0.59
CA GLN A 623 44.72 69.63 0.45
C GLN A 623 46.16 70.16 0.63
N SER A 624 47.16 69.30 0.60
CA SER A 624 48.58 69.68 0.67
C SER A 624 48.99 70.55 -0.52
N SER A 625 48.62 70.17 -1.74
CA SER A 625 48.86 70.97 -2.96
C SER A 625 48.19 72.34 -2.90
N SER A 626 46.98 72.45 -2.34
CA SER A 626 46.31 73.73 -2.11
C SER A 626 47.13 74.63 -1.16
N LYS A 627 47.58 74.08 -0.03
CA LYS A 627 48.43 74.81 0.92
C LYS A 627 49.76 75.23 0.30
N ILE A 628 50.37 74.39 -0.52
CA ILE A 628 51.60 74.75 -1.25
C ILE A 628 51.31 75.92 -2.19
N SER A 629 50.19 75.91 -2.92
CA SER A 629 49.80 77.01 -3.80
C SER A 629 49.66 78.34 -3.04
N GLU A 630 49.06 78.32 -1.84
CA GLU A 630 48.96 79.48 -0.94
C GLU A 630 50.34 80.00 -0.50
N VAL A 631 51.26 79.10 -0.13
CA VAL A 631 52.63 79.46 0.25
C VAL A 631 53.39 80.07 -0.93
N ILE A 632 53.24 79.53 -2.14
CA ILE A 632 53.89 80.07 -3.35
C ILE A 632 53.34 81.47 -3.67
N ALA A 633 52.03 81.70 -3.51
CA ALA A 633 51.45 83.04 -3.66
C ALA A 633 52.02 84.05 -2.64
N MET A 634 52.21 83.62 -1.40
CA MET A 634 52.85 84.43 -0.36
C MET A 634 54.32 84.74 -0.69
N ILE A 635 55.08 83.78 -1.22
CA ILE A 635 56.49 83.99 -1.62
C ILE A 635 56.58 84.99 -2.78
N ASP A 636 55.69 84.90 -3.76
CA ASP A 636 55.60 85.87 -4.86
C ASP A 636 55.28 87.28 -4.34
N GLU A 637 54.37 87.39 -3.37
CA GLU A 637 54.07 88.66 -2.69
C GLU A 637 55.29 89.22 -1.95
N ILE A 638 56.02 88.39 -1.20
CA ILE A 638 57.26 88.79 -0.51
C ILE A 638 58.31 89.25 -1.52
N ALA A 639 58.47 88.54 -2.64
CA ALA A 639 59.40 88.91 -3.70
C ALA A 639 59.02 90.27 -4.31
N PHE A 640 57.73 90.52 -4.54
CA PHE A 640 57.22 91.81 -5.02
C PHE A 640 57.49 92.94 -4.02
N GLN A 641 57.19 92.73 -2.73
CA GLN A 641 57.47 93.70 -1.66
C GLN A 641 58.97 93.98 -1.54
N THR A 642 59.82 92.95 -1.63
CA THR A 642 61.28 93.08 -1.58
C THR A 642 61.81 93.88 -2.77
N ASN A 643 61.26 93.65 -3.97
CA ASN A 643 61.59 94.42 -5.17
C ASN A 643 61.20 95.90 -5.03
N LEU A 644 60.06 96.22 -4.40
CA LEU A 644 59.66 97.61 -4.09
C LEU A 644 60.57 98.26 -3.04
N LEU A 645 60.93 97.55 -1.97
CA LEU A 645 61.85 98.03 -0.94
C LEU A 645 63.25 98.30 -1.52
N ALA A 646 63.74 97.39 -2.36
CA ALA A 646 65.03 97.53 -3.04
C ALA A 646 65.03 98.70 -4.02
N LEU A 647 63.91 98.95 -4.73
CA LEU A 647 63.73 100.14 -5.55
C LEU A 647 63.80 101.42 -4.70
N ASN A 648 63.09 101.47 -3.58
CA ASN A 648 63.12 102.62 -2.66
C ASN A 648 64.54 102.86 -2.12
N ALA A 649 65.26 101.79 -1.74
CA ALA A 649 66.64 101.87 -1.28
C ALA A 649 67.61 102.34 -2.38
N ALA A 650 67.43 101.90 -3.63
CA ALA A 650 68.22 102.35 -4.77
C ALA A 650 68.01 103.85 -5.05
N VAL A 651 66.77 104.34 -4.91
CA VAL A 651 66.43 105.76 -5.06
C VAL A 651 67.08 106.59 -3.94
N GLU A 652 66.99 106.16 -2.68
CA GLU A 652 67.60 106.88 -1.56
C GLU A 652 69.14 106.84 -1.61
N ALA A 653 69.73 105.74 -2.07
CA ALA A 653 71.16 105.63 -2.32
C ALA A 653 71.64 106.59 -3.44
N ALA A 654 70.84 106.76 -4.51
CA ALA A 654 71.11 107.75 -5.55
C ALA A 654 70.99 109.19 -5.01
N ARG A 655 70.09 109.43 -4.05
CA ARG A 655 69.90 110.72 -3.38
C ARG A 655 71.06 111.09 -2.45
N ALA A 656 71.72 110.10 -1.84
CA ALA A 656 72.90 110.29 -0.98
C ALA A 656 74.22 110.54 -1.74
N GLY A 657 74.19 110.55 -3.09
CA GLY A 657 75.35 110.90 -3.93
C GLY A 657 76.54 109.93 -3.77
N ASP A 658 77.75 110.47 -3.63
CA ASP A 658 78.98 109.66 -3.58
C ASP A 658 79.07 108.73 -2.35
N ALA A 659 78.43 109.09 -1.23
CA ALA A 659 78.37 108.25 -0.02
C ALA A 659 77.44 107.03 -0.18
N GLY A 660 76.50 107.06 -1.13
CA GLY A 660 75.49 106.02 -1.35
C GLY A 660 75.87 104.96 -2.39
N LYS A 661 77.00 105.09 -3.10
CA LYS A 661 77.40 104.20 -4.20
C LYS A 661 77.44 102.72 -3.83
N GLY A 662 77.94 102.38 -2.63
CA GLY A 662 77.94 100.99 -2.14
C GLY A 662 76.53 100.45 -1.89
N PHE A 663 75.63 101.28 -1.32
CA PHE A 663 74.24 100.91 -1.08
C PHE A 663 73.43 100.77 -2.38
N ALA A 664 73.72 101.58 -3.41
CA ALA A 664 73.05 101.49 -4.71
C ALA A 664 73.33 100.16 -5.43
N VAL A 665 74.56 99.65 -5.33
CA VAL A 665 74.94 98.33 -5.89
C VAL A 665 74.20 97.22 -5.16
N VAL A 666 74.20 97.23 -3.81
CA VAL A 666 73.47 96.24 -3.01
C VAL A 666 71.97 96.29 -3.31
N ALA A 667 71.36 97.48 -3.39
CA ALA A 667 69.95 97.63 -3.72
C ALA A 667 69.59 97.09 -5.12
N THR A 668 70.47 97.28 -6.10
CA THR A 668 70.28 96.72 -7.45
C THR A 668 70.38 95.20 -7.45
N GLU A 669 71.32 94.64 -6.69
CA GLU A 669 71.48 93.18 -6.56
C GLU A 669 70.30 92.54 -5.82
N VAL A 670 69.83 93.14 -4.72
CA VAL A 670 68.63 92.70 -4.00
C VAL A 670 67.39 92.76 -4.90
N ARG A 671 67.28 93.81 -5.73
CA ARG A 671 66.19 93.93 -6.70
C ARG A 671 66.23 92.83 -7.77
N SER A 672 67.41 92.54 -8.30
CA SER A 672 67.63 91.46 -9.26
C SER A 672 67.28 90.10 -8.66
N LEU A 673 67.70 89.85 -7.41
CA LEU A 673 67.38 88.64 -6.65
C LEU A 673 65.87 88.51 -6.43
N ALA A 674 65.20 89.58 -6.01
CA ALA A 674 63.75 89.60 -5.81
C ALA A 674 62.98 89.30 -7.10
N LYS A 675 63.40 89.84 -8.25
CA LYS A 675 62.82 89.50 -9.56
C LYS A 675 63.02 88.02 -9.90
N ARG A 676 64.23 87.48 -9.71
CA ARG A 676 64.52 86.05 -9.93
C ARG A 676 63.68 85.15 -9.01
N SER A 677 63.44 85.55 -7.77
CA SER A 677 62.56 84.84 -6.83
C SER A 677 61.10 84.86 -7.28
N ALA A 678 60.59 85.98 -7.81
CA ALA A 678 59.25 86.06 -8.37
C ALA A 678 59.09 85.16 -9.61
N ASP A 679 60.04 85.23 -10.56
CA ASP A 679 60.04 84.39 -11.76
C ASP A 679 60.07 82.89 -11.38
N ALA A 680 60.94 82.50 -10.45
CA ALA A 680 61.02 81.12 -9.95
C ALA A 680 59.74 80.67 -9.21
N SER A 681 59.13 81.55 -8.41
CA SER A 681 57.86 81.25 -7.72
C SER A 681 56.73 81.03 -8.71
N ASN A 682 56.69 81.81 -9.80
CA ASN A 682 55.69 81.68 -10.85
C ASN A 682 55.84 80.37 -11.65
N ASP A 683 57.07 79.92 -11.89
CA ASP A 683 57.33 78.61 -12.50
C ASP A 683 56.93 77.45 -11.58
N VAL A 684 57.21 77.54 -10.27
CA VAL A 684 56.72 76.56 -9.29
C VAL A 684 55.19 76.58 -9.21
N LYS A 685 54.55 77.76 -9.28
CA LYS A 685 53.09 77.88 -9.29
C LYS A 685 52.46 77.09 -10.43
N LYS A 686 52.98 77.22 -11.66
CA LYS A 686 52.50 76.45 -12.83
C LYS A 686 52.63 74.94 -12.63
N LEU A 687 53.75 74.48 -12.06
CA LEU A 687 53.95 73.06 -11.75
C LEU A 687 52.96 72.55 -10.70
N VAL A 688 52.68 73.34 -9.67
CA VAL A 688 51.70 73.00 -8.62
C VAL A 688 50.27 73.00 -9.17
N GLU A 689 49.91 73.93 -10.05
CA GLU A 689 48.61 73.95 -10.74
C GLU A 689 48.42 72.72 -11.63
N ALA A 690 49.45 72.32 -12.38
CA ALA A 690 49.43 71.09 -13.17
C ALA A 690 49.25 69.85 -12.27
N ALA A 691 50.04 69.74 -11.20
CA ALA A 691 49.90 68.65 -10.22
C ALA A 691 48.52 68.62 -9.56
N HIS A 692 47.90 69.78 -9.31
CA HIS A 692 46.53 69.86 -8.79
C HIS A 692 45.51 69.31 -9.80
N GLY A 693 45.69 69.59 -11.09
CA GLY A 693 44.92 69.00 -12.19
C GLY A 693 45.03 67.48 -12.21
N ASP A 694 46.25 66.94 -12.14
CA ASP A 694 46.50 65.49 -12.15
C ASP A 694 45.88 64.79 -10.93
N VAL A 695 45.97 65.39 -9.74
CA VAL A 695 45.34 64.87 -8.53
C VAL A 695 43.82 64.86 -8.66
N LYS A 696 43.21 65.88 -9.28
CA LYS A 696 41.76 65.91 -9.51
C LYS A 696 41.31 64.76 -10.43
N VAL A 697 42.05 64.48 -11.49
CA VAL A 697 41.79 63.34 -12.37
C VAL A 697 41.97 62.02 -11.61
N GLY A 698 43.04 61.91 -10.81
CA GLY A 698 43.31 60.74 -9.98
C GLY A 698 42.19 60.43 -8.97
N VAL A 699 41.65 61.46 -8.30
CA VAL A 699 40.49 61.31 -7.40
C VAL A 699 39.29 60.74 -8.16
N GLY A 700 38.97 61.28 -9.35
CA GLY A 700 37.84 60.79 -10.15
C GLY A 700 37.97 59.32 -10.55
N LEU A 701 39.16 58.87 -10.96
CA LEU A 701 39.42 57.47 -11.31
C LEU A 701 39.27 56.53 -10.10
N VAL A 702 39.68 56.97 -8.91
CA VAL A 702 39.53 56.21 -7.67
C VAL A 702 38.07 56.11 -7.24
N GLU A 703 37.29 57.19 -7.37
CA GLU A 703 35.84 57.18 -7.13
C GLU A 703 35.09 56.24 -8.08
N GLU A 704 35.43 56.26 -9.37
CA GLU A 704 34.87 55.33 -10.37
C GLU A 704 35.22 53.87 -10.03
N THR A 705 36.47 53.62 -9.64
CA THR A 705 36.92 52.29 -9.21
C THR A 705 36.14 51.82 -7.96
N SER A 706 35.85 52.72 -7.02
CA SER A 706 35.04 52.41 -5.83
C SER A 706 33.63 51.99 -6.20
N ALA A 707 32.99 52.71 -7.14
CA ALA A 707 31.66 52.37 -7.62
C ALA A 707 31.64 51.00 -8.33
N MET A 708 32.69 50.67 -9.10
CA MET A 708 32.84 49.35 -9.72
C MET A 708 32.90 48.21 -8.71
N PHE A 709 33.67 48.35 -7.62
CA PHE A 709 33.70 47.33 -6.57
C PHE A 709 32.33 47.15 -5.89
N GLY A 710 31.61 48.24 -5.63
CA GLY A 710 30.23 48.16 -5.11
C GLY A 710 29.28 47.40 -6.05
N ALA A 711 29.37 47.65 -7.36
CA ALA A 711 28.58 46.91 -8.35
C ALA A 711 28.94 45.41 -8.41
N ILE A 712 30.21 45.07 -8.24
CA ILE A 712 30.68 43.67 -8.16
C ILE A 712 30.06 42.98 -6.94
N VAL A 713 30.15 43.60 -5.75
CA VAL A 713 29.56 43.04 -4.52
C VAL A 713 28.04 42.81 -4.69
N SER A 714 27.32 43.77 -5.27
CA SER A 714 25.89 43.60 -5.57
C SER A 714 25.62 42.42 -6.51
N SER A 715 26.40 42.28 -7.59
CA SER A 715 26.24 41.20 -8.57
C SER A 715 26.55 39.82 -7.97
N VAL A 716 27.55 39.75 -7.09
CA VAL A 716 27.92 38.52 -6.38
C VAL A 716 26.82 38.10 -5.39
N ASN A 717 26.19 39.06 -4.71
CA ASN A 717 25.05 38.78 -3.84
C ASN A 717 23.84 38.20 -4.60
N GLU A 718 23.53 38.74 -5.77
CA GLU A 718 22.49 38.19 -6.64
C GLU A 718 22.82 36.77 -7.12
N LEU A 719 24.08 36.53 -7.52
CA LEU A 719 24.55 35.20 -7.92
C LEU A 719 24.44 34.19 -6.78
N THR A 720 24.81 34.57 -5.56
CA THR A 720 24.63 33.74 -4.36
C THR A 720 23.15 33.38 -4.14
N GLY A 721 22.25 34.34 -4.32
CA GLY A 721 20.80 34.10 -4.26
C GLY A 721 20.32 33.08 -5.29
N LEU A 722 20.77 33.20 -6.54
CA LEU A 722 20.45 32.25 -7.62
C LEU A 722 20.99 30.85 -7.34
N MET A 723 22.24 30.73 -6.88
CA MET A 723 22.83 29.43 -6.55
C MET A 723 22.11 28.73 -5.40
N ASN A 724 21.68 29.48 -4.37
CA ASN A 724 20.84 28.95 -3.31
C ASN A 724 19.49 28.43 -3.86
N GLY A 725 18.87 29.17 -4.78
CA GLY A 725 17.65 28.75 -5.47
C GLY A 725 17.82 27.47 -6.29
N ILE A 726 18.93 27.33 -7.02
CA ILE A 726 19.28 26.12 -7.78
C ILE A 726 19.49 24.94 -6.83
N SER A 727 20.24 25.13 -5.73
CA SER A 727 20.48 24.08 -4.74
C SER A 727 19.17 23.58 -4.12
N GLN A 728 18.25 24.48 -3.78
CA GLN A 728 16.94 24.12 -3.26
C GLN A 728 16.10 23.37 -4.30
N THR A 729 16.08 23.84 -5.55
CA THR A 729 15.35 23.18 -6.64
C THR A 729 15.89 21.78 -6.90
N ALA A 730 17.21 21.60 -6.91
CA ALA A 730 17.85 20.30 -7.07
C ALA A 730 17.52 19.35 -5.91
N ARG A 731 17.43 19.84 -4.67
CA ARG A 731 16.97 19.02 -3.53
C ARG A 731 15.53 18.56 -3.69
N ASN A 732 14.64 19.45 -4.14
CA ASN A 732 13.25 19.10 -4.41
C ASN A 732 13.17 18.04 -5.53
N GLN A 733 13.89 18.23 -6.64
CA GLN A 733 13.96 17.26 -7.73
C GLN A 733 14.50 15.90 -7.27
N ALA A 734 15.48 15.86 -6.36
CA ALA A 734 15.96 14.60 -5.81
C ALA A 734 14.87 13.86 -5.01
N SER A 735 14.03 14.59 -4.28
CA SER A 735 12.85 14.04 -3.60
C SER A 735 11.83 13.50 -4.60
N ASP A 736 11.53 14.26 -5.65
CA ASP A 736 10.58 13.85 -6.69
C ASP A 736 11.06 12.58 -7.41
N VAL A 737 12.36 12.49 -7.72
CA VAL A 737 12.95 11.28 -8.31
C VAL A 737 12.84 10.08 -7.38
N SER A 738 12.99 10.26 -6.07
CA SER A 738 12.77 9.19 -5.09
C SER A 738 11.32 8.71 -5.07
N ALA A 739 10.36 9.62 -5.22
CA ALA A 739 8.94 9.28 -5.30
C ALA A 739 8.65 8.49 -6.58
N ILE A 740 9.13 8.96 -7.73
CA ILE A 740 8.99 8.25 -9.02
C ILE A 740 9.63 6.86 -8.95
N ASN A 741 10.80 6.73 -8.31
CA ASN A 741 11.46 5.43 -8.16
C ASN A 741 10.61 4.43 -7.34
N THR A 742 9.85 4.93 -6.36
CA THR A 742 8.92 4.09 -5.58
C THR A 742 7.71 3.68 -6.41
N GLU A 743 7.21 4.57 -7.28
CA GLU A 743 6.10 4.27 -8.18
C GLU A 743 6.49 3.23 -9.24
N ILE A 744 7.71 3.32 -9.79
CA ILE A 744 8.26 2.33 -10.72
C ILE A 744 8.45 0.95 -10.07
N ASP A 745 8.84 0.91 -8.79
CA ASP A 745 8.91 -0.36 -8.03
C ASP A 745 7.50 -1.01 -7.90
N GLY A 746 6.47 -0.19 -7.77
CA GLY A 746 5.07 -0.63 -7.84
C GLY A 746 4.71 -1.26 -9.19
N ILE A 747 5.10 -0.62 -10.30
CA ILE A 747 4.90 -1.17 -11.66
C ILE A 747 5.67 -2.49 -11.82
N GLY A 748 6.90 -2.57 -11.33
CA GLY A 748 7.68 -3.81 -11.33
C GLY A 748 7.00 -4.94 -10.56
N THR A 749 6.38 -4.64 -9.42
CA THR A 749 5.59 -5.62 -8.65
C THR A 749 4.36 -6.10 -9.44
N MET A 750 3.67 -5.19 -10.14
CA MET A 750 2.53 -5.55 -11.00
C MET A 750 2.96 -6.43 -12.17
N ALA A 751 4.09 -6.13 -12.81
CA ALA A 751 4.64 -6.97 -13.89
C ALA A 751 4.94 -8.41 -13.39
N HIS A 752 5.48 -8.56 -12.17
CA HIS A 752 5.67 -9.87 -11.56
C HIS A 752 4.36 -10.60 -11.25
N GLN A 753 3.33 -9.89 -10.77
CA GLN A 753 2.00 -10.46 -10.56
C GLN A 753 1.35 -10.90 -11.87
N ASN A 754 1.49 -10.10 -12.93
CA ASN A 754 1.01 -10.45 -14.27
C ASN A 754 1.73 -11.70 -14.80
N ALA A 755 3.05 -11.83 -14.61
CA ALA A 755 3.79 -13.02 -15.00
C ALA A 755 3.29 -14.27 -14.25
N ALA A 756 3.03 -14.17 -12.94
CA ALA A 756 2.45 -15.26 -12.15
C ALA A 756 1.02 -15.62 -12.62
N LEU A 757 0.19 -14.62 -12.92
CA LEU A 757 -1.15 -14.81 -13.46
C LEU A 757 -1.11 -15.50 -14.83
N VAL A 758 -0.17 -15.15 -15.70
CA VAL A 758 0.06 -15.80 -16.99
C VAL A 758 0.39 -17.28 -16.80
N GLU A 759 1.29 -17.62 -15.86
CA GLU A 759 1.63 -19.01 -15.55
C GLU A 759 0.43 -19.80 -15.00
N GLU A 760 -0.31 -19.22 -14.06
CA GLU A 760 -1.50 -19.84 -13.47
C GLU A 760 -2.61 -20.05 -14.52
N THR A 761 -2.83 -19.05 -15.37
CA THR A 761 -3.83 -19.13 -16.44
C THR A 761 -3.44 -20.16 -17.48
N ASN A 762 -2.16 -20.24 -17.88
CA ASN A 762 -1.66 -21.28 -18.78
C ASN A 762 -1.89 -22.69 -18.20
N ALA A 763 -1.65 -22.88 -16.90
CA ALA A 763 -1.90 -24.16 -16.24
C ALA A 763 -3.41 -24.52 -16.23
N ALA A 764 -4.28 -23.55 -15.97
CA ALA A 764 -5.73 -23.73 -16.00
C ALA A 764 -6.26 -24.04 -17.42
N LEU A 765 -5.72 -23.38 -18.45
CA LEU A 765 -6.05 -23.63 -19.86
C LEU A 765 -5.61 -25.03 -20.28
N ALA A 766 -4.41 -25.47 -19.89
CA ALA A 766 -3.93 -26.82 -20.18
C ALA A 766 -4.83 -27.91 -19.55
N LEU A 767 -5.31 -27.69 -18.32
CA LEU A 767 -6.28 -28.58 -17.68
C LEU A 767 -7.63 -28.59 -18.41
N THR A 768 -8.09 -27.41 -18.84
CA THR A 768 -9.36 -27.26 -19.56
C THR A 768 -9.31 -27.93 -20.94
N ASP A 769 -8.18 -27.81 -21.65
CA ASP A 769 -7.96 -28.50 -22.93
C ASP A 769 -8.00 -30.02 -22.75
N GLU A 770 -7.32 -30.57 -21.72
CA GLU A 770 -7.36 -32.00 -21.43
C GLU A 770 -8.78 -32.49 -21.10
N GLN A 771 -9.55 -31.75 -20.29
CA GLN A 771 -10.94 -32.08 -20.00
C GLN A 771 -11.82 -32.06 -21.24
N THR A 772 -11.65 -31.05 -22.08
CA THR A 772 -12.39 -30.88 -23.34
C THR A 772 -12.08 -32.01 -24.33
N ARG A 773 -10.81 -32.45 -24.36
CA ARG A 773 -10.38 -33.62 -25.14
C ARG A 773 -11.02 -34.92 -24.62
N ALA A 774 -11.02 -35.15 -23.31
CA ALA A 774 -11.66 -36.30 -22.70
C ALA A 774 -13.18 -36.34 -22.96
N LEU A 775 -13.86 -35.19 -22.85
CA LEU A 775 -15.28 -35.04 -23.21
C LEU A 775 -15.53 -35.36 -24.69
N THR A 776 -14.67 -34.86 -25.58
CA THR A 776 -14.74 -35.15 -27.03
C THR A 776 -14.60 -36.65 -27.29
N GLU A 777 -13.66 -37.32 -26.62
CA GLU A 777 -13.47 -38.77 -26.71
C GLU A 777 -14.70 -39.55 -26.23
N HIS A 778 -15.29 -39.14 -25.09
CA HIS A 778 -16.51 -39.76 -24.56
C HIS A 778 -17.71 -39.61 -25.49
N ILE A 779 -17.89 -38.43 -26.09
CA ILE A 779 -18.96 -38.17 -27.06
C ILE A 779 -18.69 -38.92 -28.37
N GLY A 780 -17.43 -39.02 -28.80
CA GLY A 780 -17.02 -39.74 -30.01
C GLY A 780 -17.31 -41.24 -30.02
N ARG A 781 -17.67 -41.83 -28.87
CA ARG A 781 -18.17 -43.21 -28.77
C ARG A 781 -19.60 -43.36 -29.29
N PHE A 782 -20.35 -42.26 -29.43
CA PHE A 782 -21.72 -42.26 -29.91
C PHE A 782 -21.78 -41.94 -31.40
N THR A 783 -22.56 -42.71 -32.15
CA THR A 783 -22.78 -42.52 -33.58
C THR A 783 -24.12 -41.82 -33.80
N PHE A 784 -24.06 -40.58 -34.27
CA PHE A 784 -25.20 -39.75 -34.61
C PHE A 784 -25.73 -40.05 -36.01
N ARG A 785 -27.00 -39.76 -36.25
CA ARG A 785 -27.54 -39.81 -37.60
C ARG A 785 -26.82 -38.74 -38.42
N GLN A 786 -26.24 -39.14 -39.54
CA GLN A 786 -25.54 -38.22 -40.43
C GLN A 786 -26.56 -37.16 -40.90
N SER A 787 -26.57 -36.01 -40.26
CA SER A 787 -27.39 -34.88 -40.69
C SER A 787 -26.80 -34.38 -42.01
N GLN A 788 -27.65 -34.28 -43.05
CA GLN A 788 -27.34 -33.57 -44.28
C GLN A 788 -27.02 -32.10 -43.95
N ALA A 789 -25.76 -31.81 -43.63
CA ALA A 789 -25.26 -30.47 -43.34
C ALA A 789 -23.89 -30.24 -43.99
N ALA A 790 -23.70 -30.78 -45.21
CA ALA A 790 -22.48 -30.62 -46.01
C ALA A 790 -22.74 -29.95 -47.37
N GLU A 791 -23.73 -29.06 -47.49
CA GLU A 791 -24.06 -28.43 -48.78
C GLU A 791 -24.31 -26.92 -48.74
N HIS A 792 -23.84 -26.20 -47.71
CA HIS A 792 -24.03 -24.73 -47.68
C HIS A 792 -22.87 -23.87 -47.17
N ASP A 793 -21.61 -24.26 -47.41
CA ASP A 793 -20.47 -23.38 -47.14
C ASP A 793 -19.37 -23.40 -48.21
N GLU A 794 -19.75 -23.37 -49.49
CA GLU A 794 -18.88 -22.91 -50.58
C GLU A 794 -19.44 -21.59 -51.15
N ARG A 795 -19.23 -20.49 -50.44
CA ARG A 795 -19.06 -19.18 -51.08
C ARG A 795 -17.87 -18.46 -50.46
N GLU A 796 -16.72 -18.75 -51.05
CA GLU A 796 -15.54 -17.89 -51.01
C GLU A 796 -15.91 -16.41 -51.15
N VAL A 797 -15.40 -15.59 -50.23
CA VAL A 797 -15.16 -14.17 -50.48
C VAL A 797 -13.64 -13.96 -50.42
N PRO A 798 -13.02 -13.40 -51.48
CA PRO A 798 -11.58 -13.29 -51.55
C PRO A 798 -11.06 -12.19 -50.63
N ALA A 799 -9.87 -12.44 -50.07
CA ALA A 799 -9.09 -11.47 -49.30
C ALA A 799 -8.85 -10.18 -50.09
N ALA A 800 -9.03 -9.04 -49.42
CA ALA A 800 -8.53 -7.75 -49.86
C ALA A 800 -7.54 -7.20 -48.81
N ALA A 801 -6.49 -6.59 -49.36
CA ALA A 801 -5.26 -6.08 -48.76
C ALA A 801 -5.42 -5.09 -47.59
#